data_AF-A0A182Y1W1-F1
#
_entry.id   AF-A0A182Y1W1-F1
#
_cell.length_a   1.000
_cell.length_b   1.000
_cell.length_c   1.000
_cell.angle_alpha   90.00
_cell.angle_beta   90.00
_cell.angle_gamma   90.00
#
_symmetry.space_group_name_H-M   'P 1'
#
loop_
_entity.id
_entity.type
_entity.pdbx_description
1 polymer ?
#
loop_
_entity_poly.entity_id
_entity_poly.type
_entity_poly.pdbx_seq_one_letter_code
_entity_poly.pdbx_strand_id
1 'polypeptide(L)'
;MVRKRNLSRLFTVCVYLTVFGISCFLYKIYLINKWMDMELLGKSLDKFQGHRESSVRASMLKLPSNRIVPPGDLGRPVVMNLKDNATRKMVKKGLVTYGYNSYASDLMSIRRRLPDIRASWCREQNLAVSHLPPTSIVIVFYNEAWSVLLRTVHSILDRTPDHLVHEILLVDDCSTAAHLKTRLDDYFERFPKVHIIRAPKRLGLIVAKIFGAKATTAGVITFLDAHVECTVGWLEPLLTVIANSSSTIAIPTIDQIDGTTMQLNTDFAPRVVGAYQWDLNFGWWGRGAMKKRYPNPYVPFDTPAMAGGLFAIERTFFERLGWYDKGFEIYGIENIELSIKSWMCGGRMVIVPCSRVAHILKHGHPYLLTAGKDVIMKNSLRLAEVWMDEYKQVLFDVYGVPRYLPQYFGKVDDQKAVRTRAGCGSFREYVLNAFPEMMNPLVPGAFRGEIRNAALAKTHCLTHHWANNSLTMAVCDGKEEQQYWTHNFYRELNNYSSCLEASVSQGNGLMVRRCHRNGKTGTQRWQYMVESGQIRSEKLGHCLSVREEGKVIAMERCQSSESRQKWLRGDDLPVDIELVVSLPMTFTSSHNIKATFDYCFNVNLFLVGLSSIRTVMLVTLALFCFSLVAAQFDTHFNTGRHTIVQLFEWRYEDIERECRTYLGPNGFGAVQLSPVNEVRDGVSWEDRYEPVSYKLTGRSGNESALRSAIEACNKAGVRVIVEVVFNHMARPESGSSTQTRGTAGSIVNPAARDYPDAPYSAADFNDPCRIVNPSDPHELRNCWKEDRPDLNLSLARVRERIVGFLNRLLSFGVAGFFVDSALFMWPHDLHALFTKLHNLTTIGDVFPPGSRPFICLDLSYHGLTEAEESLRTRWNDYSDLGVIAQDRFAYDIGDVLLKRKPFHYFVNLGTRLGYVPREKALIYVNNPQLQRLTDADGDLWVVSVRNRRPYQIGLAFMLAHRYGMPRITSSYEFSNASQGPPTDGQGKIAPVQLDQTGCCRPPWICEHRWPVVRKMVYFRHVTNGTGVRAWVDNGQNQIGFCRDRVGFVAFNAEISLTLKAKLYTCLTGGVYCELISSADDMLNANGNCSGGSVQVDADGHAEIFINSRLEEPFIALLQTFQP
;
A
#
# COMPACT_ATOMS: atom_id res chain seq x y z
N MET A 1 -20.91 46.16 48.02
CA MET A 1 -20.06 46.87 47.03
C MET A 1 -18.75 46.13 46.66
N VAL A 2 -18.64 44.80 46.86
CA VAL A 2 -17.40 44.03 46.58
C VAL A 2 -17.53 43.06 45.38
N ARG A 3 -18.76 42.76 44.91
CA ARG A 3 -18.98 41.83 43.78
C ARG A 3 -18.83 42.43 42.37
N LYS A 4 -18.83 43.76 42.23
CA LYS A 4 -18.63 44.44 40.93
C LYS A 4 -17.16 44.71 40.57
N ARG A 5 -16.22 44.61 41.53
CA ARG A 5 -14.78 44.87 41.27
C ARG A 5 -14.02 43.67 40.70
N ASN A 6 -14.48 42.43 40.91
CA ASN A 6 -13.79 41.23 40.41
C ASN A 6 -14.17 40.84 38.97
N LEU A 7 -15.38 41.18 38.49
CA LEU A 7 -15.78 40.91 37.11
C LEU A 7 -15.05 41.82 36.12
N SER A 8 -14.80 43.08 36.50
CA SER A 8 -14.03 44.02 35.68
C SER A 8 -12.57 43.56 35.52
N ARG A 9 -11.93 43.04 36.57
CA ARG A 9 -10.55 42.51 36.47
C ARG A 9 -10.45 41.25 35.60
N LEU A 10 -11.43 40.35 35.65
CA LEU A 10 -11.45 39.15 34.79
C LEU A 10 -11.67 39.51 33.32
N PHE A 11 -12.55 40.48 33.04
CA PHE A 11 -12.80 40.95 31.69
C PHE A 11 -11.58 41.68 31.11
N THR A 12 -10.91 42.49 31.92
CA THR A 12 -9.66 43.15 31.51
C THR A 12 -8.56 42.13 31.21
N VAL A 13 -8.38 41.08 32.03
CA VAL A 13 -7.36 40.04 31.75
C VAL A 13 -7.70 39.20 30.51
N CYS A 14 -8.97 38.86 30.28
CA CYS A 14 -9.39 38.18 29.05
C CYS A 14 -9.16 39.04 27.80
N VAL A 15 -9.43 40.34 27.88
CA VAL A 15 -9.17 41.29 26.78
C VAL A 15 -7.66 41.44 26.57
N TYR A 16 -6.84 41.53 27.61
CA TYR A 16 -5.38 41.57 27.47
C TYR A 16 -4.82 40.30 26.83
N LEU A 17 -5.33 39.11 27.18
CA LEU A 17 -4.87 37.85 26.60
C LEU A 17 -5.34 37.64 25.16
N THR A 18 -6.55 38.13 24.80
CA THR A 18 -7.01 38.09 23.40
C THR A 18 -6.28 39.12 22.55
N VAL A 19 -6.05 40.34 23.06
CA VAL A 19 -5.25 41.35 22.37
C VAL A 19 -3.80 40.88 22.24
N PHE A 20 -3.20 40.25 23.26
CA PHE A 20 -1.85 39.69 23.16
C PHE A 20 -1.77 38.51 22.17
N GLY A 21 -2.78 37.64 22.14
CA GLY A 21 -2.88 36.56 21.17
C GLY A 21 -3.04 37.06 19.73
N ILE A 22 -3.86 38.10 19.53
CA ILE A 22 -4.04 38.75 18.23
C ILE A 22 -2.77 39.52 17.84
N SER A 23 -2.09 40.18 18.76
CA SER A 23 -0.79 40.84 18.51
C SER A 23 0.30 39.84 18.18
N CYS A 24 0.37 38.67 18.84
CA CYS A 24 1.31 37.60 18.47
C CYS A 24 0.98 37.00 17.10
N PHE A 25 -0.30 36.85 16.76
CA PHE A 25 -0.74 36.34 15.47
C PHE A 25 -0.47 37.35 14.34
N LEU A 26 -0.75 38.64 14.57
CA LEU A 26 -0.43 39.73 13.65
C LEU A 26 1.08 39.96 13.54
N TYR A 27 1.86 39.76 14.60
CA TYR A 27 3.32 39.78 14.55
C TYR A 27 3.88 38.59 13.76
N LYS A 28 3.24 37.41 13.85
CA LYS A 28 3.55 36.25 13.02
C LYS A 28 3.22 36.51 11.55
N ILE A 29 2.08 37.14 11.26
CA ILE A 29 1.71 37.58 9.90
C ILE A 29 2.65 38.68 9.40
N TYR A 30 3.05 39.62 10.26
CA TYR A 30 4.04 40.66 9.93
C TYR A 30 5.41 40.04 9.64
N LEU A 31 5.85 39.02 10.38
CA LEU A 31 7.09 38.29 10.10
C LEU A 31 6.99 37.44 8.82
N ILE A 32 5.83 36.83 8.54
CA ILE A 32 5.58 36.08 7.29
C ILE A 32 5.53 37.03 6.09
N ASN A 33 4.90 38.19 6.23
CA ASN A 33 4.87 39.22 5.19
C ASN A 33 6.24 39.87 5.01
N LYS A 34 7.04 40.07 6.07
CA LYS A 34 8.42 40.55 5.98
C LYS A 34 9.37 39.51 5.37
N TRP A 35 9.07 38.22 5.54
CA TRP A 35 9.75 37.12 4.86
C TRP A 35 9.38 37.07 3.37
N MET A 36 8.11 37.33 3.02
CA MET A 36 7.66 37.49 1.63
C MET A 36 8.19 38.78 0.95
N ASP A 37 8.33 39.89 1.69
CA ASP A 37 8.92 41.14 1.17
C ASP A 37 10.44 41.02 0.92
N MET A 38 11.14 40.16 1.66
CA MET A 38 12.55 39.81 1.40
C MET A 38 12.71 38.93 0.15
N GLU A 39 11.72 38.12 -0.21
CA GLU A 39 11.66 37.41 -1.51
C GLU A 39 11.26 38.31 -2.69
N LEU A 40 10.54 39.41 -2.43
CA LEU A 40 10.16 40.41 -3.44
C LEU A 40 11.28 41.42 -3.75
N LEU A 41 12.14 41.74 -2.77
CA LEU A 41 13.37 42.52 -3.01
C LEU A 41 14.45 41.70 -3.75
N GLY A 42 14.47 40.37 -3.60
CA GLY A 42 15.34 39.48 -4.37
C GLY A 42 14.98 39.37 -5.85
N LYS A 43 13.72 39.68 -6.22
CA LYS A 43 13.23 39.65 -7.61
C LYS A 43 13.34 40.99 -8.35
N SER A 44 13.84 42.04 -7.70
CA SER A 44 14.07 43.37 -8.32
C SER A 44 15.53 43.63 -8.72
N LEU A 45 16.47 42.71 -8.49
CA LEU A 45 17.88 42.84 -8.91
C LEU A 45 18.27 41.99 -10.13
N ASP A 46 17.35 41.21 -10.69
CA ASP A 46 17.55 40.46 -11.95
C ASP A 46 17.10 41.21 -13.21
N LYS A 47 16.71 42.49 -13.09
CA LYS A 47 16.35 43.37 -14.23
C LYS A 47 17.46 44.31 -14.70
N PHE A 48 18.70 44.08 -14.26
CA PHE A 48 19.89 44.81 -14.73
C PHE A 48 21.04 43.84 -15.04
N GLN A 49 20.86 42.91 -16.00
CA GLN A 49 21.96 42.36 -16.83
C GLN A 49 21.48 41.41 -17.93
N GLY A 50 20.47 41.82 -18.70
CA GLY A 50 20.31 41.31 -20.06
C GLY A 50 21.19 42.14 -20.99
N HIS A 51 22.44 41.74 -21.23
CA HIS A 51 23.25 42.05 -22.44
C HIS A 51 24.63 41.35 -22.35
N ARG A 52 24.67 40.05 -22.67
CA ARG A 52 25.78 39.36 -23.38
C ARG A 52 25.54 37.84 -23.39
N GLU A 53 24.71 37.38 -24.30
CA GLU A 53 24.90 36.04 -24.86
C GLU A 53 25.97 36.12 -25.94
N SER A 54 27.19 35.69 -25.61
CA SER A 54 28.13 35.11 -26.57
C SER A 54 29.28 34.43 -25.82
N SER A 55 29.44 33.14 -26.12
CA SER A 55 30.61 32.29 -25.86
C SER A 55 31.10 32.14 -24.41
N VAL A 56 30.68 31.07 -23.72
CA VAL A 56 31.62 30.28 -22.89
C VAL A 56 31.26 28.80 -22.99
N ARG A 57 31.95 28.08 -23.88
CA ARG A 57 32.13 26.62 -23.77
C ARG A 57 32.67 26.33 -22.38
N ALA A 58 32.02 25.44 -21.63
CA ALA A 58 32.57 24.90 -20.39
C ALA A 58 33.97 24.34 -20.66
N SER A 59 34.99 25.06 -20.18
CA SER A 59 36.37 24.60 -20.20
C SER A 59 36.47 23.40 -19.26
N MET A 60 36.51 22.19 -19.81
CA MET A 60 37.31 21.14 -19.18
C MET A 60 38.69 21.73 -18.96
N LEU A 61 39.10 21.88 -17.71
CA LEU A 61 40.50 22.05 -17.37
C LEU A 61 41.26 20.83 -17.93
N LYS A 62 41.78 20.97 -19.16
CA LYS A 62 42.83 20.10 -19.66
C LYS A 62 44.01 20.30 -18.72
N LEU A 63 44.27 19.30 -17.87
CA LEU A 63 45.52 19.20 -17.15
C LEU A 63 46.67 19.25 -18.18
N PRO A 64 47.79 19.94 -17.87
CA PRO A 64 48.94 20.00 -18.75
C PRO A 64 49.41 18.59 -19.11
N SER A 65 49.73 18.36 -20.38
CA SER A 65 50.00 17.06 -21.01
C SER A 65 51.25 16.32 -20.53
N ASN A 66 51.85 16.71 -19.40
CA ASN A 66 53.11 16.15 -18.90
C ASN A 66 53.14 15.82 -17.40
N ARG A 67 51.99 15.65 -16.73
CA ARG A 67 51.95 15.05 -15.38
C ARG A 67 51.56 13.57 -15.47
N ILE A 68 52.46 12.69 -15.01
CA ILE A 68 52.17 11.26 -14.77
C ILE A 68 50.94 11.22 -13.86
N VAL A 69 49.83 10.66 -14.35
CA VAL A 69 48.60 10.49 -13.55
C VAL A 69 48.87 9.38 -12.54
N PRO A 70 48.83 9.66 -11.22
CA PRO A 70 49.06 8.62 -10.21
C PRO A 70 48.01 7.51 -10.32
N PRO A 71 48.36 6.25 -10.01
CA PRO A 71 47.40 5.16 -10.01
C PRO A 71 46.20 5.46 -9.12
N GLY A 72 44.99 5.22 -9.63
CA GLY A 72 43.76 5.40 -8.86
C GLY A 72 43.25 6.85 -8.73
N ASP A 73 43.98 7.83 -9.27
CA ASP A 73 43.65 9.25 -9.14
C ASP A 73 42.31 9.60 -9.83
N LEU A 74 41.55 10.52 -9.21
CA LEU A 74 40.17 10.85 -9.59
C LEU A 74 39.24 9.63 -9.66
N GLY A 75 39.50 8.60 -8.85
CA GLY A 75 38.68 7.39 -8.81
C GLY A 75 38.86 6.46 -10.02
N ARG A 76 39.85 6.68 -10.88
CA ARG A 76 40.13 5.83 -12.05
C ARG A 76 40.60 4.42 -11.63
N PRO A 77 40.44 3.39 -12.47
CA PRO A 77 40.96 2.05 -12.17
C PRO A 77 42.49 2.07 -12.09
N VAL A 78 43.04 1.30 -11.15
CA VAL A 78 44.47 1.00 -11.08
C VAL A 78 44.83 -0.03 -12.14
N VAL A 79 45.68 0.36 -13.08
CA VAL A 79 46.18 -0.52 -14.13
C VAL A 79 47.40 -1.29 -13.61
N MET A 80 47.35 -2.62 -13.66
CA MET A 80 48.42 -3.52 -13.20
C MET A 80 48.83 -4.46 -14.33
N ASN A 81 50.11 -4.84 -14.38
CA ASN A 81 50.57 -5.84 -15.33
C ASN A 81 50.24 -7.27 -14.84
N LEU A 82 49.06 -7.76 -15.19
CA LEU A 82 48.64 -9.12 -14.84
C LEU A 82 49.36 -10.22 -15.62
N LYS A 83 50.24 -9.90 -16.59
CA LYS A 83 51.11 -10.90 -17.24
C LYS A 83 52.27 -11.30 -16.33
N ASP A 84 52.66 -10.43 -15.39
CA ASP A 84 53.70 -10.73 -14.40
C ASP A 84 53.19 -11.68 -13.30
N ASN A 85 53.92 -12.77 -13.08
CA ASN A 85 53.53 -13.81 -12.12
C ASN A 85 53.63 -13.32 -10.66
N ALA A 86 54.60 -12.44 -10.35
CA ALA A 86 54.73 -11.88 -9.01
C ALA A 86 53.53 -10.98 -8.67
N THR A 87 53.13 -10.12 -9.60
CA THR A 87 51.92 -9.28 -9.50
C THR A 87 50.67 -10.12 -9.29
N ARG A 88 50.45 -11.18 -10.10
CA ARG A 88 49.30 -12.10 -9.93
C ARG A 88 49.28 -12.74 -8.54
N LYS A 89 50.44 -13.14 -8.01
CA LYS A 89 50.56 -13.75 -6.67
C LYS A 89 50.20 -12.75 -5.57
N MET A 90 50.61 -11.49 -5.69
CA MET A 90 50.25 -10.43 -4.73
C MET A 90 48.75 -10.11 -4.77
N VAL A 91 48.16 -10.00 -5.96
CA VAL A 91 46.71 -9.79 -6.13
C VAL A 91 45.92 -10.94 -5.49
N LYS A 92 46.28 -12.19 -5.79
CA LYS A 92 45.64 -13.38 -5.20
C LYS A 92 45.77 -13.39 -3.67
N LYS A 93 46.96 -13.05 -3.14
CA LYS A 93 47.19 -12.97 -1.69
C LYS A 93 46.27 -11.94 -1.04
N GLY A 94 46.13 -10.75 -1.63
CA GLY A 94 45.22 -9.71 -1.16
C GLY A 94 43.77 -10.20 -1.12
N LEU A 95 43.28 -10.75 -2.23
CA LEU A 95 41.91 -11.27 -2.35
C LEU A 95 41.60 -12.34 -1.30
N VAL A 96 42.52 -13.28 -1.07
CA VAL A 96 42.34 -14.34 -0.06
C VAL A 96 42.38 -13.78 1.37
N THR A 97 43.26 -12.82 1.64
CA THR A 97 43.49 -12.31 3.01
C THR A 97 42.41 -11.32 3.44
N TYR A 98 42.09 -10.35 2.56
CA TYR A 98 41.24 -9.20 2.89
C TYR A 98 39.88 -9.22 2.20
N GLY A 99 39.70 -10.08 1.19
CA GLY A 99 38.50 -10.09 0.33
C GLY A 99 38.55 -9.09 -0.83
N TYR A 100 39.65 -8.37 -1.00
CA TYR A 100 39.85 -7.38 -2.07
C TYR A 100 41.35 -7.25 -2.42
N ASN A 101 41.67 -6.61 -3.54
CA ASN A 101 43.02 -6.48 -4.07
C ASN A 101 43.83 -5.40 -3.33
N SER A 102 44.38 -5.75 -2.17
CA SER A 102 45.22 -4.83 -1.39
C SER A 102 46.44 -4.31 -2.17
N TYR A 103 46.99 -5.10 -3.10
CA TYR A 103 48.12 -4.69 -3.94
C TYR A 103 47.77 -3.50 -4.84
N ALA A 104 46.60 -3.51 -5.50
CA ALA A 104 46.13 -2.35 -6.24
C ALA A 104 46.01 -1.11 -5.35
N SER A 105 45.54 -1.32 -4.12
CA SER A 105 45.42 -0.27 -3.11
C SER A 105 46.77 0.32 -2.70
N ASP A 106 47.80 -0.52 -2.54
CA ASP A 106 49.14 -0.09 -2.12
C ASP A 106 49.84 0.78 -3.18
N LEU A 107 49.46 0.64 -4.46
CA LEU A 107 49.96 1.48 -5.56
C LEU A 107 49.32 2.87 -5.61
N MET A 108 48.24 3.09 -4.87
CA MET A 108 47.49 4.34 -4.87
C MET A 108 47.91 5.24 -3.72
N SER A 109 47.83 6.56 -3.94
CA SER A 109 47.95 7.51 -2.84
C SER A 109 46.91 7.23 -1.74
N ILE A 110 47.35 7.24 -0.48
CA ILE A 110 46.47 7.25 0.69
C ILE A 110 45.66 8.56 0.81
N ARG A 111 46.00 9.56 -0.01
CA ARG A 111 45.31 10.86 -0.16
C ARG A 111 44.88 11.09 -1.62
N ARG A 112 44.50 10.01 -2.35
CA ARG A 112 44.09 10.16 -3.76
C ARG A 112 42.95 11.15 -3.89
N ARG A 113 42.91 11.89 -5.01
CA ARG A 113 41.80 12.79 -5.30
C ARG A 113 40.59 11.99 -5.75
N LEU A 114 39.41 12.48 -5.40
CA LEU A 114 38.13 11.98 -5.91
C LEU A 114 37.41 13.12 -6.63
N PRO A 115 36.62 12.83 -7.68
CA PRO A 115 35.77 13.84 -8.31
C PRO A 115 34.70 14.34 -7.32
N ASP A 116 34.26 15.60 -7.47
CA ASP A 116 33.05 16.08 -6.80
C ASP A 116 31.83 15.54 -7.55
N ILE A 117 31.19 14.53 -6.96
CA ILE A 117 30.08 13.77 -7.53
C ILE A 117 28.72 14.20 -6.99
N ARG A 118 28.67 15.34 -6.31
CA ARG A 118 27.42 15.95 -5.84
C ARG A 118 26.64 16.49 -7.02
N ALA A 119 25.33 16.23 -7.04
CA ALA A 119 24.42 16.83 -7.99
C ALA A 119 24.42 18.37 -7.85
N SER A 120 24.04 19.10 -8.91
CA SER A 120 23.90 20.57 -8.86
C SER A 120 23.04 21.02 -7.68
N TRP A 121 21.88 20.40 -7.51
CA TRP A 121 20.96 20.67 -6.41
C TRP A 121 21.63 20.58 -5.03
N CYS A 122 22.48 19.57 -4.80
CA CYS A 122 23.21 19.40 -3.55
C CYS A 122 24.29 20.47 -3.31
N ARG A 123 24.89 21.00 -4.38
CA ARG A 123 25.90 22.07 -4.30
C ARG A 123 25.28 23.44 -4.03
N GLU A 124 24.04 23.61 -4.45
CA GLU A 124 23.25 24.85 -4.27
C GLU A 124 22.59 24.94 -2.89
N GLN A 125 22.54 23.86 -2.12
CA GLN A 125 21.99 23.90 -0.76
C GLN A 125 22.90 24.74 0.17
N ASN A 126 22.42 25.90 0.59
CA ASN A 126 23.07 26.70 1.64
C ASN A 126 22.91 26.03 3.01
N LEU A 127 23.82 25.12 3.34
CA LEU A 127 23.91 24.54 4.67
C LEU A 127 24.63 25.52 5.59
N ALA A 128 24.01 25.91 6.71
CA ALA A 128 24.64 26.75 7.71
C ALA A 128 25.66 25.94 8.55
N VAL A 129 26.83 25.68 7.96
CA VAL A 129 27.88 24.80 8.51
C VAL A 129 28.39 25.24 9.89
N SER A 130 28.23 26.51 10.26
CA SER A 130 28.63 27.07 11.56
C SER A 130 27.77 26.64 12.74
N HIS A 131 26.57 26.07 12.51
CA HIS A 131 25.62 25.70 13.57
C HIS A 131 25.42 24.19 13.74
N LEU A 132 26.15 23.37 12.98
CA LEU A 132 26.04 21.91 13.05
C LEU A 132 26.84 21.35 14.25
N PRO A 133 26.31 20.33 14.95
CA PRO A 133 27.00 19.72 16.08
C PRO A 133 28.22 18.93 15.61
N PRO A 134 29.37 18.99 16.33
CA PRO A 134 30.50 18.12 16.03
C PRO A 134 30.15 16.65 16.33
N THR A 135 30.80 15.72 15.63
CA THR A 135 30.58 14.28 15.78
C THR A 135 31.86 13.55 16.12
N SER A 136 31.74 12.46 16.89
CA SER A 136 32.80 11.47 17.06
C SER A 136 32.66 10.42 15.96
N ILE A 137 33.67 10.29 15.11
CA ILE A 137 33.68 9.33 14.01
C ILE A 137 34.29 8.02 14.49
N VAL A 138 33.52 6.93 14.52
CA VAL A 138 33.96 5.62 15.03
C VAL A 138 34.23 4.68 13.86
N ILE A 139 35.45 4.14 13.80
CA ILE A 139 35.88 3.19 12.77
C ILE A 139 36.35 1.90 13.45
N VAL A 140 35.59 0.83 13.30
CA VAL A 140 35.98 -0.50 13.78
C VAL A 140 36.79 -1.22 12.72
N PHE A 141 37.93 -1.80 13.12
CA PHE A 141 38.77 -2.58 12.21
C PHE A 141 39.29 -3.85 12.87
N TYR A 142 39.48 -4.88 12.03
CA TYR A 142 40.17 -6.12 12.40
C TYR A 142 41.01 -6.58 11.20
N ASN A 143 42.33 -6.64 11.38
CA ASN A 143 43.27 -7.07 10.34
C ASN A 143 43.06 -6.36 8.99
N GLU A 144 42.73 -5.06 9.02
CA GLU A 144 42.54 -4.27 7.79
C GLU A 144 43.88 -4.00 7.08
N ALA A 145 43.85 -3.88 5.75
CA ALA A 145 45.04 -3.54 4.98
C ALA A 145 45.53 -2.12 5.33
N TRP A 146 46.84 -1.95 5.52
CA TRP A 146 47.47 -0.69 5.94
C TRP A 146 47.06 0.49 5.06
N SER A 147 47.24 0.39 3.74
CA SER A 147 46.94 1.47 2.80
C SER A 147 45.46 1.87 2.79
N VAL A 148 44.57 0.90 3.01
CA VAL A 148 43.12 1.11 3.02
C VAL A 148 42.67 1.84 4.28
N LEU A 149 43.06 1.34 5.46
CA LEU A 149 42.72 1.97 6.74
C LEU A 149 43.21 3.42 6.78
N LEU A 150 44.47 3.67 6.38
CA LEU A 150 45.02 5.02 6.31
C LEU A 150 44.26 5.89 5.33
N ARG A 151 43.88 5.37 4.16
CA ARG A 151 43.12 6.13 3.17
C ARG A 151 41.73 6.52 3.68
N THR A 152 41.08 5.65 4.44
CA THR A 152 39.82 6.00 5.12
C THR A 152 40.01 7.19 6.07
N VAL A 153 40.98 7.13 6.97
CA VAL A 153 41.22 8.22 7.93
C VAL A 153 41.60 9.52 7.23
N HIS A 154 42.51 9.46 6.26
CA HIS A 154 42.88 10.66 5.49
C HIS A 154 41.74 11.22 4.65
N SER A 155 40.85 10.37 4.12
CA SER A 155 39.68 10.85 3.37
C SER A 155 38.74 11.70 4.23
N ILE A 156 38.66 11.42 5.53
CA ILE A 156 37.88 12.20 6.51
C ILE A 156 38.62 13.50 6.81
N LEU A 157 39.89 13.40 7.22
CA LEU A 157 40.72 14.56 7.58
C LEU A 157 40.80 15.59 6.44
N ASP A 158 40.90 15.12 5.19
CA ASP A 158 41.11 15.98 4.03
C ASP A 158 39.80 16.59 3.46
N ARG A 159 38.61 16.09 3.85
CA ARG A 159 37.32 16.45 3.21
C ARG A 159 36.20 16.80 4.16
N THR A 160 36.51 16.96 5.43
CA THR A 160 35.55 17.37 6.46
C THR A 160 36.00 18.68 7.09
N PRO A 161 35.10 19.66 7.28
CA PRO A 161 35.41 20.86 8.05
C PRO A 161 35.92 20.50 9.46
N ASP A 162 37.06 21.06 9.85
CA ASP A 162 37.78 20.68 11.06
C ASP A 162 36.90 20.78 12.32
N HIS A 163 36.09 21.84 12.44
CA HIS A 163 35.23 22.07 13.60
C HIS A 163 34.09 21.05 13.76
N LEU A 164 33.76 20.27 12.72
CA LEU A 164 32.74 19.22 12.80
C LEU A 164 33.29 17.87 13.25
N VAL A 165 34.62 17.70 13.22
CA VAL A 165 35.30 16.51 13.71
C VAL A 165 35.70 16.74 15.15
N HIS A 166 34.95 16.12 16.08
CA HIS A 166 35.33 16.09 17.49
C HIS A 166 36.54 15.18 17.69
N GLU A 167 36.44 13.95 17.21
CA GLU A 167 37.47 12.92 17.24
C GLU A 167 37.21 11.86 16.16
N ILE A 168 38.26 11.17 15.72
CA ILE A 168 38.22 9.96 14.91
C ILE A 168 38.74 8.82 15.78
N LEU A 169 37.83 7.97 16.25
CA LEU A 169 38.12 6.87 17.14
C LEU A 169 38.27 5.56 16.35
N LEU A 170 39.52 5.11 16.21
CA LEU A 170 39.87 3.82 15.61
C LEU A 170 39.78 2.72 16.68
N VAL A 171 38.88 1.78 16.47
CA VAL A 171 38.63 0.66 17.39
C VAL A 171 39.26 -0.60 16.82
N ASP A 172 40.41 -0.99 17.37
CA ASP A 172 41.07 -2.25 17.05
C ASP A 172 40.34 -3.41 17.75
N ASP A 173 39.56 -4.18 16.99
CA ASP A 173 38.86 -5.38 17.46
C ASP A 173 39.84 -6.58 17.54
N CYS A 174 40.90 -6.41 18.33
CA CYS A 174 41.93 -7.42 18.61
C CYS A 174 42.63 -7.97 17.34
N SER A 175 43.09 -7.08 16.45
CA SER A 175 43.87 -7.44 15.27
C SER A 175 45.15 -8.19 15.64
N THR A 176 45.60 -9.09 14.76
CA THR A 176 46.85 -9.83 14.89
C THR A 176 47.95 -9.34 13.94
N ALA A 177 47.61 -8.55 12.92
CA ALA A 177 48.59 -8.04 11.96
C ALA A 177 49.54 -7.01 12.60
N ALA A 178 50.85 -7.24 12.47
CA ALA A 178 51.88 -6.42 13.12
C ALA A 178 51.84 -4.94 12.71
N HIS A 179 51.46 -4.64 11.46
CA HIS A 179 51.36 -3.25 10.98
C HIS A 179 50.26 -2.44 11.67
N LEU A 180 49.32 -3.07 12.36
CA LEU A 180 48.21 -2.41 13.06
C LEU A 180 48.49 -2.16 14.55
N LYS A 181 49.69 -2.49 15.04
CA LYS A 181 50.11 -2.29 16.43
C LYS A 181 50.92 -0.99 16.55
N THR A 182 52.13 -1.06 17.09
CA THR A 182 53.00 0.11 17.32
C THR A 182 53.13 1.01 16.11
N ARG A 183 53.32 0.44 14.91
CA ARG A 183 53.43 1.22 13.66
C ARG A 183 52.22 2.13 13.40
N LEU A 184 51.01 1.67 13.75
CA LEU A 184 49.78 2.46 13.57
C LEU A 184 49.68 3.57 14.62
N ASP A 185 50.08 3.27 15.87
CA ASP A 185 50.14 4.23 16.96
C ASP A 185 51.11 5.38 16.60
N ASP A 186 52.35 5.05 16.23
CA ASP A 186 53.38 6.00 15.82
C ASP A 186 52.94 6.86 14.61
N TYR A 187 52.19 6.26 13.68
CA TYR A 187 51.74 6.96 12.49
C TYR A 187 50.74 8.06 12.82
N PHE A 188 49.76 7.75 13.69
CA PHE A 188 48.67 8.65 14.04
C PHE A 188 48.93 9.56 15.24
N GLU A 189 50.02 9.36 15.99
CA GLU A 189 50.45 10.23 17.08
C GLU A 189 50.50 11.72 16.68
N ARG A 190 50.85 12.01 15.43
CA ARG A 190 50.94 13.37 14.87
C ARG A 190 49.60 14.00 14.49
N PHE A 191 48.49 13.26 14.63
CA PHE A 191 47.15 13.70 14.25
C PHE A 191 46.28 13.81 15.51
N PRO A 192 46.15 15.01 16.12
CA PRO A 192 45.61 15.16 17.47
C PRO A 192 44.15 14.72 17.63
N LYS A 193 43.39 14.65 16.52
CA LYS A 193 41.99 14.20 16.51
C LYS A 193 41.84 12.69 16.29
N VAL A 194 42.92 11.95 16.04
CA VAL A 194 42.86 10.50 15.78
C VAL A 194 43.29 9.76 17.04
N HIS A 195 42.39 8.93 17.56
CA HIS A 195 42.61 8.14 18.77
C HIS A 195 42.42 6.66 18.47
N ILE A 196 43.27 5.81 19.05
CA ILE A 196 43.20 4.37 18.88
C ILE A 196 42.86 3.73 20.22
N ILE A 197 41.78 2.95 20.25
CA ILE A 197 41.44 2.10 21.39
C ILE A 197 41.48 0.64 20.97
N ARG A 198 41.95 -0.22 21.87
CA ARG A 198 42.19 -1.64 21.56
C ARG A 198 41.33 -2.52 22.45
N ALA A 199 40.51 -3.37 21.83
CA ALA A 199 39.73 -4.35 22.55
C ALA A 199 40.67 -5.42 23.15
N PRO A 200 40.47 -5.83 24.42
CA PRO A 200 41.34 -6.79 25.09
C PRO A 200 41.20 -8.23 24.56
N LYS A 201 40.13 -8.50 23.83
CA LYS A 201 39.83 -9.78 23.17
C LYS A 201 39.04 -9.50 21.90
N ARG A 202 38.90 -10.50 21.03
CA ARG A 202 38.05 -10.38 19.84
C ARG A 202 36.58 -10.28 20.23
N LEU A 203 35.97 -9.12 20.03
CA LEU A 203 34.58 -8.82 20.37
C LEU A 203 33.63 -9.11 19.20
N GLY A 204 34.11 -8.94 17.96
CA GLY A 204 33.27 -8.95 16.77
C GLY A 204 32.72 -7.54 16.48
N LEU A 205 32.33 -7.30 15.21
CA LEU A 205 31.97 -5.98 14.70
C LEU A 205 30.94 -5.25 15.57
N ILE A 206 29.91 -5.98 15.98
CA ILE A 206 28.74 -5.45 16.67
C ILE A 206 29.11 -4.95 18.06
N VAL A 207 29.77 -5.79 18.86
CA VAL A 207 30.19 -5.46 20.22
C VAL A 207 31.35 -4.44 20.20
N ALA A 208 32.23 -4.50 19.20
CA ALA A 208 33.27 -3.48 18.99
C ALA A 208 32.69 -2.11 18.64
N LYS A 209 31.60 -2.02 17.85
CA LYS A 209 30.86 -0.76 17.62
C LYS A 209 30.31 -0.21 18.93
N ILE A 210 29.73 -1.04 19.80
CA ILE A 210 29.25 -0.61 21.13
C ILE A 210 30.43 -0.13 21.99
N PHE A 211 31.55 -0.86 21.98
CA PHE A 211 32.75 -0.51 22.74
C PHE A 211 33.29 0.87 22.32
N GLY A 212 33.39 1.13 21.00
CA GLY A 212 33.74 2.43 20.45
C GLY A 212 32.73 3.52 20.82
N ALA A 213 31.44 3.27 20.57
CA ALA A 213 30.36 4.24 20.83
C ALA A 213 30.29 4.70 22.29
N LYS A 214 30.64 3.83 23.23
CA LYS A 214 30.65 4.16 24.66
C LYS A 214 31.89 4.96 25.08
N ALA A 215 32.98 4.85 24.33
CA ALA A 215 34.22 5.58 24.59
C ALA A 215 34.22 6.99 24.01
N THR A 216 33.32 7.32 23.07
CA THR A 216 33.22 8.67 22.50
C THR A 216 32.71 9.68 23.52
N THR A 217 32.85 10.97 23.23
CA THR A 217 32.34 12.06 24.09
C THR A 217 31.41 13.06 23.39
N ALA A 218 31.33 13.07 22.06
CA ALA A 218 30.41 13.95 21.33
C ALA A 218 28.93 13.52 21.47
N GLY A 219 28.02 14.48 21.22
CA GLY A 219 26.58 14.25 21.20
C GLY A 219 26.08 13.48 19.96
N VAL A 220 26.85 13.52 18.86
CA VAL A 220 26.57 12.74 17.64
C VAL A 220 27.70 11.74 17.43
N ILE A 221 27.34 10.53 17.00
CA ILE A 221 28.29 9.48 16.62
C ILE A 221 28.08 9.17 15.15
N THR A 222 29.17 9.17 14.37
CA THR A 222 29.16 8.77 12.96
C THR A 222 29.99 7.50 12.80
N PHE A 223 29.37 6.40 12.40
CA PHE A 223 30.06 5.16 12.11
C PHE A 223 30.51 5.12 10.65
N LEU A 224 31.73 4.65 10.43
CA LEU A 224 32.27 4.31 9.11
C LEU A 224 33.00 2.97 9.19
N ASP A 225 32.94 2.20 8.11
CA ASP A 225 33.79 1.02 7.95
C ASP A 225 35.25 1.43 7.69
N ALA A 226 36.20 0.56 8.01
CA ALA A 226 37.63 0.81 7.88
C ALA A 226 38.18 0.82 6.43
N HIS A 227 37.29 0.70 5.44
CA HIS A 227 37.60 0.57 4.02
C HIS A 227 36.65 1.40 3.16
N VAL A 228 36.52 2.67 3.53
CA VAL A 228 35.73 3.68 2.82
C VAL A 228 36.56 4.88 2.39
N GLU A 229 36.03 5.68 1.46
CA GLU A 229 36.56 6.99 1.11
C GLU A 229 35.43 8.01 1.07
N CYS A 230 35.51 9.01 1.95
CA CYS A 230 34.53 10.09 2.01
C CYS A 230 34.70 11.06 0.82
N THR A 231 33.61 11.58 0.27
CA THR A 231 33.66 12.65 -0.75
C THR A 231 33.59 14.04 -0.10
N VAL A 232 33.81 15.09 -0.90
CA VAL A 232 33.60 16.47 -0.41
C VAL A 232 32.12 16.66 -0.03
N GLY A 233 31.87 17.33 1.10
CA GLY A 233 30.51 17.68 1.56
C GLY A 233 29.69 16.50 2.08
N TRP A 234 30.34 15.41 2.49
CA TRP A 234 29.64 14.19 2.91
C TRP A 234 29.03 14.31 4.32
N LEU A 235 29.59 15.11 5.23
CA LEU A 235 29.21 15.05 6.64
C LEU A 235 28.09 16.03 6.98
N GLU A 236 28.15 17.23 6.43
CA GLU A 236 27.25 18.34 6.73
C GLU A 236 25.77 17.99 6.47
N PRO A 237 25.40 17.33 5.35
CA PRO A 237 24.02 16.89 5.12
C PRO A 237 23.55 15.85 6.15
N LEU A 238 24.43 14.95 6.62
CA LEU A 238 24.07 13.97 7.66
C LEU A 238 23.79 14.67 8.98
N LEU A 239 24.69 15.55 9.41
CA LEU A 239 24.55 16.27 10.67
C LEU A 239 23.35 17.21 10.67
N THR A 240 23.00 17.78 9.51
CA THR A 240 21.78 18.59 9.35
C THR A 240 20.51 17.77 9.67
N VAL A 241 20.44 16.52 9.20
CA VAL A 241 19.31 15.63 9.52
C VAL A 241 19.23 15.35 11.02
N ILE A 242 20.37 15.06 11.66
CA ILE A 242 20.43 14.80 13.11
C ILE A 242 20.08 16.04 13.93
N ALA A 243 20.59 17.22 13.54
CA ALA A 243 20.31 18.48 14.20
C ALA A 243 18.81 18.84 14.14
N ASN A 244 18.14 18.52 13.04
CA ASN A 244 16.70 18.74 12.90
C ASN A 244 15.86 17.72 13.69
N SER A 245 16.37 16.50 13.89
CA SER A 245 15.65 15.43 14.60
C SER A 245 16.64 14.45 15.23
N SER A 246 16.82 14.56 16.55
CA SER A 246 17.74 13.72 17.32
C SER A 246 17.36 12.24 17.34
N SER A 247 16.09 11.90 17.06
CA SER A 247 15.61 10.53 16.94
C SER A 247 15.62 10.00 15.50
N THR A 248 16.44 10.57 14.62
CA THR A 248 16.60 10.11 13.24
C THR A 248 17.99 9.55 13.01
N ILE A 249 18.09 8.41 12.33
CA ILE A 249 19.36 7.86 11.84
C ILE A 249 19.57 8.37 10.41
N ALA A 250 20.68 9.07 10.18
CA ALA A 250 21.04 9.61 8.87
C ALA A 250 22.09 8.73 8.19
N ILE A 251 21.81 8.29 6.97
CA ILE A 251 22.64 7.33 6.24
C ILE A 251 23.16 7.98 4.96
N PRO A 252 24.49 7.99 4.71
CA PRO A 252 25.01 8.47 3.43
C PRO A 252 24.55 7.54 2.29
N THR A 253 24.48 8.06 1.08
CA THR A 253 24.49 7.16 -0.08
C THR A 253 25.86 6.49 -0.19
N ILE A 254 25.85 5.18 -0.42
CA ILE A 254 27.05 4.34 -0.40
C ILE A 254 27.46 4.04 -1.84
N ASP A 255 28.52 4.70 -2.29
CA ASP A 255 29.14 4.45 -3.59
C ASP A 255 30.03 3.21 -3.55
N GLN A 256 30.33 2.64 -4.71
CA GLN A 256 31.10 1.40 -4.78
C GLN A 256 32.53 1.69 -5.21
N ILE A 257 33.50 1.20 -4.44
CA ILE A 257 34.88 1.04 -4.89
C ILE A 257 35.05 -0.42 -5.32
N ASP A 258 35.44 -0.64 -6.57
CA ASP A 258 35.67 -1.98 -7.11
C ASP A 258 36.80 -2.69 -6.35
N GLY A 259 36.50 -3.85 -5.78
CA GLY A 259 37.44 -4.62 -4.96
C GLY A 259 38.65 -5.17 -5.73
N THR A 260 38.69 -5.08 -7.06
CA THR A 260 39.78 -5.62 -7.90
C THR A 260 40.69 -4.51 -8.42
N THR A 261 40.11 -3.42 -8.89
CA THR A 261 40.76 -2.31 -9.61
C THR A 261 40.82 -1.03 -8.80
N MET A 262 40.10 -0.94 -7.67
CA MET A 262 39.95 0.26 -6.84
C MET A 262 39.29 1.45 -7.54
N GLN A 263 38.60 1.20 -8.66
CA GLN A 263 37.80 2.19 -9.38
C GLN A 263 36.60 2.63 -8.55
N LEU A 264 36.30 3.93 -8.56
CA LEU A 264 35.09 4.50 -7.98
C LEU A 264 33.93 4.42 -8.98
N ASN A 265 32.82 3.81 -8.57
CA ASN A 265 31.57 3.67 -9.31
C ASN A 265 30.43 4.37 -8.57
N THR A 266 29.81 5.36 -9.21
CA THR A 266 28.88 6.31 -8.54
C THR A 266 27.45 6.28 -9.03
N ASP A 267 27.16 5.51 -10.08
CA ASP A 267 25.85 5.53 -10.71
C ASP A 267 24.82 4.72 -9.92
N PHE A 268 25.26 3.80 -9.07
CA PHE A 268 24.40 2.87 -8.35
C PHE A 268 23.67 3.54 -7.17
N ALA A 269 24.41 4.23 -6.30
CA ALA A 269 23.95 4.66 -4.99
C ALA A 269 22.69 5.57 -4.99
N PRO A 270 22.53 6.54 -5.91
CA PRO A 270 21.36 7.44 -5.89
C PRO A 270 20.03 6.76 -6.29
N ARG A 271 20.10 5.55 -6.88
CA ARG A 271 18.95 4.84 -7.44
C ARG A 271 18.36 3.79 -6.52
N VAL A 272 18.97 3.56 -5.36
CA VAL A 272 18.63 2.43 -4.48
C VAL A 272 18.17 2.87 -3.09
N VAL A 273 17.47 1.97 -2.43
CA VAL A 273 17.01 2.05 -1.04
C VAL A 273 17.38 0.76 -0.32
N GLY A 274 17.63 0.82 0.98
CA GLY A 274 17.94 -0.37 1.77
C GLY A 274 16.67 -1.12 2.16
N ALA A 275 16.59 -2.41 1.85
CA ALA A 275 15.44 -3.26 2.12
C ALA A 275 15.89 -4.71 2.42
N TYR A 276 14.95 -5.60 2.75
CA TYR A 276 15.21 -7.02 2.98
C TYR A 276 13.96 -7.88 2.72
N GLN A 277 14.13 -9.20 2.67
CA GLN A 277 13.02 -10.18 2.61
C GLN A 277 12.87 -10.93 3.93
N TRP A 278 11.96 -11.90 4.04
CA TRP A 278 11.68 -12.59 5.30
C TRP A 278 12.84 -13.36 5.92
N ASP A 279 13.96 -13.54 5.22
CA ASP A 279 15.21 -14.06 5.77
C ASP A 279 16.09 -13.02 6.49
N LEU A 280 15.64 -11.77 6.57
CA LEU A 280 16.37 -10.61 7.10
C LEU A 280 17.68 -10.30 6.36
N ASN A 281 17.87 -10.87 5.17
CA ASN A 281 19.06 -10.59 4.39
C ASN A 281 18.94 -9.22 3.72
N PHE A 282 19.86 -8.32 4.05
CA PHE A 282 19.87 -6.98 3.49
C PHE A 282 20.12 -7.02 1.97
N GLY A 283 19.39 -6.18 1.25
CA GLY A 283 19.58 -5.94 -0.17
C GLY A 283 19.26 -4.51 -0.55
N TRP A 284 19.84 -4.09 -1.67
CA TRP A 284 19.49 -2.83 -2.31
C TRP A 284 18.31 -3.06 -3.25
N TRP A 285 17.20 -2.37 -3.00
CA TRP A 285 16.07 -2.33 -3.92
C TRP A 285 16.13 -1.06 -4.75
N GLY A 286 15.56 -1.08 -5.95
CA GLY A 286 15.38 0.15 -6.71
C GLY A 286 14.48 1.10 -5.94
N ARG A 287 14.83 2.39 -5.86
CA ARG A 287 13.99 3.41 -5.20
C ARG A 287 12.59 3.49 -5.79
N GLY A 288 12.46 3.10 -7.07
CA GLY A 288 11.19 2.89 -7.78
C GLY A 288 10.25 1.89 -7.09
N ALA A 289 10.75 0.93 -6.32
CA ALA A 289 9.92 -0.06 -5.62
C ALA A 289 9.17 0.52 -4.41
N MET A 290 9.62 1.64 -3.85
CA MET A 290 8.99 2.25 -2.67
C MET A 290 7.69 2.97 -3.04
N LYS A 291 6.62 2.74 -2.27
CA LYS A 291 5.33 3.41 -2.38
C LYS A 291 5.44 4.91 -2.09
N LYS A 292 6.24 5.28 -1.08
CA LYS A 292 6.46 6.69 -0.72
C LYS A 292 7.38 7.38 -1.73
N ARG A 293 6.88 8.45 -2.38
CA ARG A 293 7.62 9.26 -3.35
C ARG A 293 8.05 10.60 -2.75
N TYR A 294 9.17 11.11 -3.26
CA TYR A 294 9.78 12.36 -2.82
C TYR A 294 9.90 13.30 -4.03
N PRO A 295 9.64 14.61 -3.85
CA PRO A 295 9.56 15.56 -4.96
C PRO A 295 10.89 15.78 -5.69
N ASN A 296 12.01 15.52 -5.03
CA ASN A 296 13.34 15.62 -5.61
C ASN A 296 14.15 14.34 -5.30
N PRO A 297 14.92 13.79 -6.26
CA PRO A 297 15.73 12.61 -6.02
C PRO A 297 16.87 12.83 -5.00
N TYR A 298 17.22 14.06 -4.66
CA TYR A 298 18.34 14.38 -3.77
C TYR A 298 17.94 14.84 -2.36
N VAL A 299 16.64 14.96 -2.05
CA VAL A 299 16.20 15.19 -0.67
C VAL A 299 16.38 13.93 0.19
N PRO A 300 16.64 14.06 1.50
CA PRO A 300 16.63 12.93 2.42
C PRO A 300 15.30 12.16 2.34
N PHE A 301 15.38 10.83 2.30
CA PHE A 301 14.20 9.97 2.12
C PHE A 301 14.23 8.76 3.04
N ASP A 302 13.06 8.33 3.49
CA ASP A 302 12.88 7.20 4.39
C ASP A 302 13.41 5.89 3.79
N THR A 303 14.08 5.09 4.62
CA THR A 303 14.53 3.73 4.27
C THR A 303 14.08 2.74 5.34
N PRO A 304 13.50 1.58 4.97
CA PRO A 304 13.08 0.57 5.95
C PRO A 304 14.27 -0.12 6.61
N ALA A 305 15.39 -0.25 5.88
CA ALA A 305 16.60 -0.86 6.39
C ALA A 305 17.85 -0.10 5.99
N MET A 306 18.94 -0.34 6.70
CA MET A 306 20.28 0.13 6.35
C MET A 306 21.26 -1.01 6.10
N ALA A 307 22.33 -0.72 5.35
CA ALA A 307 23.45 -1.65 5.19
C ALA A 307 24.21 -1.85 6.52
N GLY A 308 24.28 -0.81 7.37
CA GLY A 308 24.77 -0.87 8.75
C GLY A 308 26.22 -0.43 8.98
N GLY A 309 27.05 -0.35 7.95
CA GLY A 309 28.44 0.11 8.06
C GLY A 309 28.60 1.62 8.26
N LEU A 310 27.71 2.41 7.62
CA LEU A 310 27.84 3.86 7.54
C LEU A 310 26.55 4.56 7.95
N PHE A 311 26.58 5.34 9.03
CA PHE A 311 25.45 6.16 9.49
C PHE A 311 25.87 7.16 10.57
N ALA A 312 25.09 8.23 10.76
CA ALA A 312 25.15 9.13 11.90
C ALA A 312 23.91 8.95 12.79
N ILE A 313 24.12 9.03 14.10
CA ILE A 313 23.05 8.89 15.10
C ILE A 313 23.38 9.77 16.31
N GLU A 314 22.35 10.35 16.93
CA GLU A 314 22.51 11.03 18.21
C GLU A 314 22.77 9.99 19.32
N ARG A 315 23.74 10.29 20.19
CA ARG A 315 24.24 9.32 21.17
C ARG A 315 23.17 8.90 22.17
N THR A 316 22.42 9.85 22.73
CA THR A 316 21.37 9.55 23.72
C THR A 316 20.22 8.75 23.10
N PHE A 317 19.93 8.94 21.82
CA PHE A 317 18.98 8.12 21.08
C PHE A 317 19.51 6.70 20.90
N PHE A 318 20.78 6.52 20.52
CA PHE A 318 21.37 5.18 20.41
C PHE A 318 21.38 4.45 21.76
N GLU A 319 21.67 5.18 22.85
CA GLU A 319 21.59 4.67 24.22
C GLU A 319 20.16 4.27 24.61
N ARG A 320 19.17 5.10 24.28
CA ARG A 320 17.73 4.83 24.52
C ARG A 320 17.27 3.55 23.82
N LEU A 321 17.74 3.32 22.60
CA LEU A 321 17.50 2.08 21.84
C LEU A 321 18.23 0.85 22.44
N GLY A 322 19.02 1.05 23.49
CA GLY A 322 19.80 0.01 24.16
C GLY A 322 21.05 -0.42 23.40
N TRP A 323 21.61 0.46 22.56
CA TRP A 323 22.71 0.14 21.66
C TRP A 323 22.34 -1.02 20.72
N TYR A 324 23.32 -1.78 20.21
CA TYR A 324 23.07 -3.08 19.58
C TYR A 324 22.90 -4.20 20.62
N ASP A 325 22.24 -5.31 20.25
CA ASP A 325 22.22 -6.52 21.06
C ASP A 325 23.64 -7.11 21.24
N LYS A 326 24.15 -7.07 22.48
CA LYS A 326 25.44 -7.66 22.85
C LYS A 326 25.49 -9.19 22.72
N GLY A 327 24.34 -9.84 22.64
CA GLY A 327 24.23 -11.28 22.40
C GLY A 327 24.40 -11.68 20.93
N PHE A 328 24.47 -10.71 20.01
CA PHE A 328 24.83 -11.01 18.62
C PHE A 328 26.31 -11.36 18.49
N GLU A 329 26.59 -12.32 17.63
CA GLU A 329 27.94 -12.83 17.43
C GLU A 329 28.54 -12.38 16.11
N ILE A 330 29.79 -11.88 16.18
CA ILE A 330 30.69 -11.54 15.07
C ILE A 330 30.14 -10.49 14.08
N TYR A 331 29.12 -10.83 13.28
CA TYR A 331 28.64 -10.06 12.14
C TYR A 331 27.22 -10.46 11.73
N GLY A 332 26.46 -9.48 11.22
CA GLY A 332 25.21 -9.68 10.52
C GLY A 332 23.99 -9.50 11.42
N ILE A 333 22.90 -9.02 10.80
CA ILE A 333 21.58 -8.76 11.39
C ILE A 333 21.54 -7.53 12.32
N GLU A 334 22.68 -7.00 12.78
CA GLU A 334 22.72 -5.77 13.58
C GLU A 334 22.13 -4.58 12.83
N ASN A 335 22.36 -4.54 11.52
CA ASN A 335 21.87 -3.51 10.64
C ASN A 335 20.33 -3.51 10.57
N ILE A 336 19.72 -4.70 10.46
CA ILE A 336 18.26 -4.86 10.46
C ILE A 336 17.68 -4.62 11.85
N GLU A 337 18.35 -5.08 12.90
CA GLU A 337 17.95 -4.87 14.28
C GLU A 337 17.81 -3.39 14.63
N LEU A 338 18.86 -2.60 14.39
CA LEU A 338 18.81 -1.17 14.65
C LEU A 338 17.81 -0.48 13.72
N SER A 339 17.57 -1.02 12.52
CA SER A 339 16.56 -0.46 11.62
C SER A 339 15.15 -0.58 12.19
N ILE A 340 14.81 -1.77 12.66
CA ILE A 340 13.52 -2.07 13.28
C ILE A 340 13.38 -1.29 14.60
N LYS A 341 14.42 -1.27 15.44
CA LYS A 341 14.47 -0.47 16.68
C LYS A 341 14.17 1.00 16.41
N SER A 342 14.83 1.61 15.44
CA SER A 342 14.66 3.02 15.13
C SER A 342 13.20 3.35 14.84
N TRP A 343 12.57 2.62 13.92
CA TRP A 343 11.19 2.86 13.52
C TRP A 343 10.17 2.49 14.60
N MET A 344 10.32 1.34 15.25
CA MET A 344 9.38 0.90 16.28
C MET A 344 9.43 1.78 17.54
N CYS A 345 10.58 2.36 17.87
CA CYS A 345 10.77 3.15 19.09
C CYS A 345 10.64 4.67 18.85
N GLY A 346 9.77 5.06 17.89
CA GLY A 346 9.39 6.45 17.60
C GLY A 346 10.43 7.28 16.85
N GLY A 347 11.48 6.64 16.32
CA GLY A 347 12.47 7.28 15.47
C GLY A 347 12.19 7.10 13.97
N ARG A 348 13.15 7.54 13.15
CA ARG A 348 13.11 7.42 11.68
C ARG A 348 14.48 7.08 11.14
N MET A 349 14.53 6.56 9.92
CA MET A 349 15.78 6.36 9.20
C MET A 349 15.68 6.93 7.81
N VAL A 350 16.70 7.68 7.42
CA VAL A 350 16.73 8.32 6.10
C VAL A 350 18.07 8.12 5.41
N ILE A 351 18.02 7.86 4.11
CA ILE A 351 19.17 7.99 3.22
C ILE A 351 19.27 9.46 2.82
N VAL A 352 20.47 10.02 2.84
CA VAL A 352 20.78 11.43 2.56
C VAL A 352 21.58 11.51 1.25
N PRO A 353 20.95 11.73 0.09
CA PRO A 353 21.62 11.66 -1.22
C PRO A 353 22.78 12.63 -1.42
N CYS A 354 22.73 13.81 -0.79
CA CYS A 354 23.82 14.78 -0.87
C CYS A 354 25.04 14.37 -0.05
N SER A 355 24.90 13.41 0.86
CA SER A 355 26.01 12.78 1.56
C SER A 355 26.44 11.52 0.81
N ARG A 356 27.69 11.48 0.35
CA ARG A 356 28.23 10.35 -0.43
C ARG A 356 29.50 9.82 0.20
N VAL A 357 29.56 8.51 0.41
CA VAL A 357 30.75 7.82 0.92
C VAL A 357 30.95 6.55 0.11
N ALA A 358 32.16 6.35 -0.42
CA ALA A 358 32.46 5.20 -1.25
C ALA A 358 33.01 4.05 -0.41
N HIS A 359 32.54 2.81 -0.62
CA HIS A 359 32.88 1.62 0.15
C HIS A 359 33.49 0.54 -0.74
N ILE A 360 34.56 -0.13 -0.29
CA ILE A 360 35.18 -1.24 -1.03
C ILE A 360 34.29 -2.47 -1.01
N LEU A 361 33.74 -2.85 -2.17
CA LEU A 361 32.99 -4.09 -2.31
C LEU A 361 33.93 -5.30 -2.23
N LYS A 362 33.88 -6.01 -1.10
CA LYS A 362 34.65 -7.24 -0.89
C LYS A 362 34.04 -8.40 -1.69
N HIS A 363 34.88 -9.28 -2.22
CA HIS A 363 34.49 -10.54 -2.88
C HIS A 363 34.00 -11.59 -1.88
N GLY A 364 34.25 -11.39 -0.59
CA GLY A 364 33.80 -12.24 0.50
C GLY A 364 34.30 -11.74 1.85
N HIS A 365 33.90 -12.43 2.91
CA HIS A 365 34.31 -12.13 4.29
C HIS A 365 35.10 -13.31 4.85
N PRO A 366 36.43 -13.38 4.62
CA PRO A 366 37.24 -14.55 4.99
C PRO A 366 37.12 -14.98 6.46
N TYR A 367 36.91 -14.03 7.37
CA TYR A 367 36.77 -14.29 8.81
C TYR A 367 35.47 -15.04 9.19
N LEU A 368 34.44 -15.06 8.33
CA LEU A 368 33.22 -15.84 8.58
C LEU A 368 33.45 -17.33 8.34
N LEU A 369 34.37 -17.71 7.46
CA LEU A 369 34.69 -19.11 7.15
C LEU A 369 35.27 -19.85 8.37
N THR A 370 35.91 -19.10 9.28
CA THR A 370 36.54 -19.64 10.49
C THR A 370 35.63 -19.63 11.72
N ALA A 371 34.37 -19.16 11.61
CA ALA A 371 33.47 -19.04 12.76
C ALA A 371 32.95 -20.39 13.29
N GLY A 372 32.93 -21.44 12.46
CA GLY A 372 32.54 -22.80 12.85
C GLY A 372 31.06 -23.01 13.21
N LYS A 373 30.21 -21.97 13.05
CA LYS A 373 28.77 -22.00 13.40
C LYS A 373 27.96 -21.04 12.52
N ASP A 374 26.64 -21.24 12.48
CA ASP A 374 25.72 -20.34 11.77
C ASP A 374 25.38 -19.10 12.61
N VAL A 375 26.30 -18.14 12.61
CA VAL A 375 26.14 -16.87 13.35
C VAL A 375 24.94 -16.05 12.85
N ILE A 376 24.60 -16.15 11.56
CA ILE A 376 23.48 -15.40 10.96
C ILE A 376 22.16 -15.95 11.47
N MET A 377 21.98 -17.28 11.48
CA MET A 377 20.78 -17.90 12.05
C MET A 377 20.59 -17.51 13.51
N LYS A 378 21.65 -17.58 14.33
CA LYS A 378 21.58 -17.18 15.74
C LYS A 378 21.12 -15.73 15.90
N ASN A 379 21.76 -14.78 15.20
CA ASN A 379 21.43 -13.36 15.34
C ASN A 379 20.01 -13.06 14.81
N SER A 380 19.61 -13.68 13.70
CA SER A 380 18.26 -13.61 13.13
C SER A 380 17.18 -14.05 14.12
N LEU A 381 17.34 -15.23 14.73
CA LEU A 381 16.35 -15.77 15.67
C LEU A 381 16.27 -14.95 16.97
N ARG A 382 17.40 -14.40 17.43
CA ARG A 382 17.42 -13.44 18.55
C ARG A 382 16.64 -12.17 18.23
N LEU A 383 16.84 -11.59 17.05
CA LEU A 383 16.10 -10.42 16.58
C LEU A 383 14.60 -10.72 16.56
N ALA A 384 14.20 -11.81 15.90
CA ALA A 384 12.78 -12.13 15.73
C ALA A 384 12.05 -12.32 17.04
N GLU A 385 12.68 -13.02 18.00
CA GLU A 385 12.09 -13.25 19.31
C GLU A 385 11.84 -11.97 20.11
N VAL A 386 12.62 -10.92 19.88
CA VAL A 386 12.49 -9.64 20.60
C VAL A 386 11.61 -8.65 19.83
N TRP A 387 11.74 -8.58 18.51
CA TRP A 387 11.28 -7.43 17.72
C TRP A 387 10.20 -7.75 16.68
N MET A 388 9.94 -9.02 16.34
CA MET A 388 9.04 -9.35 15.22
C MET A 388 7.62 -9.81 15.64
N ASP A 389 7.29 -9.79 16.92
CA ASP A 389 5.93 -10.09 17.43
C ASP A 389 5.33 -11.38 16.82
N GLU A 390 4.13 -11.31 16.24
CA GLU A 390 3.47 -12.44 15.56
C GLU A 390 4.19 -12.91 14.29
N TYR A 391 5.04 -12.07 13.69
CA TYR A 391 5.78 -12.37 12.46
C TYR A 391 7.05 -13.18 12.70
N LYS A 392 7.48 -13.35 13.96
CA LYS A 392 8.67 -14.15 14.29
C LYS A 392 8.58 -15.60 13.81
N GLN A 393 7.35 -16.13 13.73
CA GLN A 393 7.12 -17.48 13.23
C GLN A 393 7.57 -17.65 11.77
N VAL A 394 7.44 -16.61 10.95
CA VAL A 394 7.91 -16.64 9.55
C VAL A 394 9.41 -16.93 9.52
N LEU A 395 10.16 -16.27 10.40
CA LEU A 395 11.62 -16.47 10.47
C LEU A 395 11.98 -17.84 11.04
N PHE A 396 11.20 -18.32 12.03
CA PHE A 396 11.36 -19.68 12.57
C PHE A 396 11.16 -20.73 11.47
N ASP A 397 10.13 -20.56 10.62
CA ASP A 397 9.87 -21.44 9.47
C ASP A 397 10.98 -21.32 8.40
N VAL A 398 11.47 -20.11 8.13
CA VAL A 398 12.58 -19.86 7.20
C VAL A 398 13.88 -20.57 7.62
N TYR A 399 14.11 -20.75 8.93
CA TYR A 399 15.25 -21.51 9.46
C TYR A 399 14.90 -22.95 9.88
N GLY A 400 13.63 -23.35 9.84
CA GLY A 400 13.19 -24.72 10.15
C GLY A 400 13.36 -25.06 11.62
N VAL A 401 13.09 -24.09 12.50
CA VAL A 401 13.10 -24.25 13.95
C VAL A 401 11.67 -24.11 14.50
N PRO A 402 11.28 -24.88 15.53
CA PRO A 402 9.90 -24.85 16.05
C PRO A 402 9.57 -23.56 16.82
N ARG A 403 10.54 -23.06 17.58
CA ARG A 403 10.42 -21.89 18.45
C ARG A 403 11.79 -21.33 18.77
N TYR A 404 11.82 -20.22 19.49
CA TYR A 404 13.05 -19.73 20.09
C TYR A 404 13.53 -20.67 21.19
N LEU A 405 14.81 -21.06 21.13
CA LEU A 405 15.44 -22.01 22.06
C LEU A 405 16.61 -21.31 22.78
N PRO A 406 16.39 -20.77 24.00
CA PRO A 406 17.42 -20.01 24.73
C PRO A 406 18.72 -20.79 24.98
N GLN A 407 18.66 -22.11 25.09
CA GLN A 407 19.83 -22.97 25.24
C GLN A 407 20.76 -22.96 24.03
N TYR A 408 20.23 -22.67 22.83
CA TYR A 408 21.01 -22.61 21.59
C TYR A 408 21.34 -21.17 21.18
N PHE A 409 20.43 -20.22 21.44
CA PHE A 409 20.55 -18.84 20.94
C PHE A 409 20.84 -17.79 22.04
N GLY A 410 20.92 -18.21 23.30
CA GLY A 410 21.12 -17.36 24.47
C GLY A 410 19.83 -16.74 25.01
N LYS A 411 19.88 -16.11 26.19
CA LYS A 411 18.74 -15.36 26.73
C LYS A 411 18.56 -14.01 26.04
N VAL A 412 17.33 -13.50 26.01
CA VAL A 412 16.96 -12.21 25.40
C VAL A 412 16.16 -11.30 26.35
N ASP A 413 16.09 -11.65 27.63
CA ASP A 413 15.31 -10.90 28.64
C ASP A 413 15.73 -9.43 28.72
N ASP A 414 17.04 -9.16 28.68
CA ASP A 414 17.57 -7.80 28.68
C ASP A 414 17.12 -6.98 27.47
N GLN A 415 17.04 -7.61 26.29
CA GLN A 415 16.61 -6.95 25.05
C GLN A 415 15.10 -6.69 25.06
N LYS A 416 14.31 -7.63 25.59
CA LYS A 416 12.87 -7.41 25.82
C LYS A 416 12.64 -6.25 26.80
N ALA A 417 13.43 -6.18 27.87
CA ALA A 417 13.37 -5.08 28.83
C ALA A 417 13.80 -3.72 28.22
N VAL A 418 14.80 -3.72 27.32
CA VAL A 418 15.16 -2.53 26.53
C VAL A 418 13.97 -2.07 25.68
N ARG A 419 13.34 -2.98 24.92
CA ARG A 419 12.16 -2.67 24.09
C ARG A 419 11.04 -2.00 24.91
N THR A 420 10.74 -2.55 26.09
CA THR A 420 9.73 -1.98 26.99
C THR A 420 10.14 -0.58 27.49
N ARG A 421 11.37 -0.41 27.98
CA ARG A 421 11.84 0.90 28.50
C ARG A 421 11.92 1.97 27.43
N ALA A 422 12.23 1.60 26.19
CA ALA A 422 12.31 2.51 25.06
C ALA A 422 10.93 2.91 24.48
N GLY A 423 9.83 2.33 24.98
CA GLY A 423 8.47 2.69 24.59
C GLY A 423 8.13 2.32 23.14
N CYS A 424 8.63 1.18 22.66
CA CYS A 424 8.50 0.80 21.26
C CYS A 424 7.13 0.19 20.93
N GLY A 425 6.61 0.48 19.73
CA GLY A 425 5.40 -0.10 19.17
C GLY A 425 5.56 -1.56 18.69
N SER A 426 4.68 -1.96 17.80
CA SER A 426 4.61 -3.33 17.24
C SER A 426 5.34 -3.47 15.91
N PHE A 427 5.78 -4.69 15.60
CA PHE A 427 6.38 -4.98 14.30
C PHE A 427 5.39 -4.77 13.14
N ARG A 428 4.10 -4.96 13.40
CA ARG A 428 3.04 -4.68 12.44
C ARG A 428 3.02 -3.21 12.03
N GLU A 429 3.20 -2.28 12.97
CA GLU A 429 3.31 -0.85 12.66
C GLU A 429 4.56 -0.53 11.84
N TYR A 430 5.69 -1.19 12.12
CA TYR A 430 6.88 -1.10 11.29
C TYR A 430 6.58 -1.52 9.83
N VAL A 431 5.93 -2.66 9.62
CA VAL A 431 5.56 -3.12 8.27
C VAL A 431 4.59 -2.14 7.60
N LEU A 432 3.62 -1.58 8.31
CA LEU A 432 2.63 -0.69 7.71
C LEU A 432 3.19 0.70 7.38
N ASN A 433 4.09 1.23 8.21
CA ASN A 433 4.52 2.63 8.13
C ASN A 433 5.93 2.80 7.54
N ALA A 434 6.85 1.90 7.88
CA ALA A 434 8.24 1.97 7.45
C ALA A 434 8.52 1.09 6.23
N PHE A 435 7.90 -0.09 6.13
CA PHE A 435 8.15 -1.05 5.06
C PHE A 435 6.88 -1.69 4.42
N PRO A 436 5.93 -0.89 3.90
CA PRO A 436 4.67 -1.41 3.35
C PRO A 436 4.82 -2.22 2.05
N GLU A 437 6.02 -2.29 1.49
CA GLU A 437 6.41 -3.12 0.35
C GLU A 437 6.81 -4.55 0.73
N MET A 438 6.95 -4.86 2.03
CA MET A 438 7.30 -6.19 2.50
C MET A 438 6.26 -7.22 2.05
N MET A 439 6.71 -8.28 1.37
CA MET A 439 5.83 -9.29 0.77
C MET A 439 5.01 -10.02 1.83
N ASN A 440 3.81 -10.47 1.50
CA ASN A 440 3.02 -11.32 2.41
C ASN A 440 3.69 -12.70 2.56
N PRO A 441 3.98 -13.17 3.78
CA PRO A 441 4.70 -14.43 4.01
C PRO A 441 3.85 -15.70 3.78
N LEU A 442 2.53 -15.58 3.53
CA LEU A 442 1.64 -16.73 3.37
C LEU A 442 1.92 -17.51 2.07
N VAL A 443 2.17 -18.82 2.23
CA VAL A 443 2.34 -19.77 1.13
C VAL A 443 1.22 -20.82 1.21
N PRO A 444 0.42 -21.01 0.14
CA PRO A 444 -0.60 -22.05 0.12
C PRO A 444 -0.01 -23.44 0.37
N GLY A 445 -0.63 -24.20 1.27
CA GLY A 445 -0.16 -25.53 1.62
C GLY A 445 1.09 -25.56 2.52
N ALA A 446 1.57 -24.41 3.00
CA ALA A 446 2.63 -24.37 4.01
C ALA A 446 2.22 -25.15 5.27
N PHE A 447 3.17 -25.88 5.83
CA PHE A 447 2.98 -26.71 7.01
C PHE A 447 4.25 -26.74 7.85
N ARG A 448 4.12 -27.21 9.09
CA ARG A 448 5.25 -27.42 9.99
C ARG A 448 5.06 -28.66 10.85
N GLY A 449 6.15 -29.17 11.40
CA GLY A 449 6.14 -30.32 12.31
C GLY A 449 6.54 -31.61 11.61
N GLU A 450 6.10 -32.72 12.19
CA GLU A 450 6.36 -34.04 11.64
C GLU A 450 5.59 -34.28 10.34
N ILE A 451 6.26 -34.95 9.39
CA ILE A 451 5.66 -35.34 8.11
C ILE A 451 5.59 -36.87 8.06
N ARG A 452 4.39 -37.41 7.85
CA ARG A 452 4.15 -38.86 7.69
C ARG A 452 3.87 -39.19 6.23
N ASN A 453 3.95 -40.47 5.88
CA ASN A 453 3.61 -40.94 4.54
C ASN A 453 2.40 -41.88 4.60
N ALA A 454 1.46 -41.75 3.66
CA ALA A 454 0.21 -42.51 3.68
C ALA A 454 0.38 -44.01 3.41
N ALA A 455 1.50 -44.43 2.82
CA ALA A 455 1.80 -45.85 2.56
C ALA A 455 2.45 -46.58 3.75
N LEU A 456 2.78 -45.87 4.84
CA LEU A 456 3.45 -46.41 6.01
C LEU A 456 2.59 -46.26 7.26
N ALA A 457 2.96 -46.95 8.33
CA ALA A 457 2.32 -46.78 9.62
C ALA A 457 2.40 -45.33 10.09
N LYS A 458 1.32 -44.79 10.67
CA LYS A 458 1.25 -43.42 11.21
C LYS A 458 2.31 -43.14 12.30
N THR A 459 2.95 -44.17 12.82
CA THR A 459 4.08 -44.10 13.76
C THR A 459 5.41 -43.74 13.11
N HIS A 460 5.49 -43.60 11.77
CA HIS A 460 6.73 -43.27 11.07
C HIS A 460 6.70 -41.86 10.46
N CYS A 461 7.77 -41.11 10.71
CA CYS A 461 7.96 -39.72 10.33
C CYS A 461 9.24 -39.52 9.50
N LEU A 462 9.21 -38.58 8.56
CA LEU A 462 10.38 -38.19 7.77
C LEU A 462 11.46 -37.65 8.70
N THR A 463 12.64 -38.27 8.67
CA THR A 463 13.74 -38.00 9.60
C THR A 463 14.99 -37.59 8.82
N HIS A 464 15.56 -36.44 9.17
CA HIS A 464 16.88 -35.99 8.72
C HIS A 464 17.94 -36.40 9.74
N HIS A 465 18.75 -37.39 9.38
CA HIS A 465 19.85 -37.87 10.21
C HIS A 465 21.04 -36.92 10.11
N TRP A 466 21.22 -36.03 11.09
CA TRP A 466 22.24 -34.98 11.04
C TRP A 466 23.69 -35.50 10.90
N ALA A 467 24.00 -36.67 11.45
CA ALA A 467 25.37 -37.20 11.46
C ALA A 467 25.90 -37.54 10.06
N ASN A 468 25.02 -37.94 9.13
CA ASN A 468 25.38 -38.37 7.78
C ASN A 468 24.58 -37.65 6.67
N ASN A 469 23.69 -36.72 7.04
CA ASN A 469 22.77 -36.01 6.14
C ASN A 469 21.87 -36.93 5.30
N SER A 470 21.53 -38.12 5.79
CA SER A 470 20.59 -39.02 5.11
C SER A 470 19.13 -38.72 5.49
N LEU A 471 18.21 -39.22 4.67
CA LEU A 471 16.76 -39.13 4.88
C LEU A 471 16.16 -40.52 4.90
N THR A 472 15.38 -40.82 5.94
CA THR A 472 14.59 -42.04 6.03
C THR A 472 13.25 -41.74 6.72
N MET A 473 12.34 -42.71 6.69
CA MET A 473 11.21 -42.74 7.62
C MET A 473 11.66 -43.49 8.88
N ALA A 474 11.53 -42.86 10.05
CA ALA A 474 11.83 -43.49 11.34
C ALA A 474 10.66 -43.30 12.30
N VAL A 475 10.66 -44.00 13.43
CA VAL A 475 9.60 -43.87 14.43
C VAL A 475 9.50 -42.40 14.88
N CYS A 476 8.29 -41.84 14.87
CA CYS A 476 8.02 -40.47 15.30
C CYS A 476 8.41 -40.31 16.77
N ASP A 477 9.24 -39.32 17.08
CA ASP A 477 9.80 -39.13 18.42
C ASP A 477 9.23 -37.92 19.18
N GLY A 478 8.51 -37.03 18.50
CA GLY A 478 7.91 -35.84 19.09
C GLY A 478 8.90 -34.84 19.67
N LYS A 479 10.20 -34.93 19.35
CA LYS A 479 11.25 -34.10 19.95
C LYS A 479 11.44 -32.74 19.29
N GLU A 480 10.82 -32.53 18.14
CA GLU A 480 10.95 -31.32 17.31
C GLU A 480 12.42 -31.03 16.88
N GLU A 481 13.21 -32.09 16.75
CA GLU A 481 14.62 -32.05 16.33
C GLU A 481 14.76 -32.57 14.89
N GLN A 482 15.25 -33.79 14.69
CA GLN A 482 15.53 -34.40 13.37
C GLN A 482 14.28 -34.66 12.51
N GLN A 483 13.09 -34.59 13.11
CA GLN A 483 11.80 -34.86 12.47
C GLN A 483 10.92 -33.61 12.33
N TYR A 484 11.42 -32.44 12.72
CA TYR A 484 10.69 -31.18 12.54
C TYR A 484 10.96 -30.57 11.18
N TRP A 485 9.96 -30.52 10.32
CA TRP A 485 10.09 -29.93 8.99
C TRP A 485 9.21 -28.71 8.85
N THR A 486 9.63 -27.78 8.01
CA THR A 486 8.83 -26.61 7.64
C THR A 486 8.77 -26.49 6.14
N HIS A 487 7.58 -26.19 5.61
CA HIS A 487 7.39 -25.67 4.27
C HIS A 487 7.18 -24.16 4.35
N ASN A 488 8.19 -23.40 3.96
CA ASN A 488 8.32 -21.98 4.36
C ASN A 488 8.01 -20.98 3.22
N PHE A 489 8.19 -19.68 3.50
CA PHE A 489 7.97 -18.58 2.54
C PHE A 489 8.70 -18.75 1.20
N TYR A 490 9.93 -19.29 1.23
CA TYR A 490 10.75 -19.54 0.03
C TYR A 490 10.36 -20.84 -0.69
N ARG A 491 9.31 -21.52 -0.21
CA ARG A 491 8.86 -22.84 -0.65
C ARG A 491 9.92 -23.92 -0.47
N GLU A 492 10.77 -23.75 0.53
CA GLU A 492 11.77 -24.76 0.91
C GLU A 492 11.12 -25.78 1.84
N LEU A 493 11.59 -27.03 1.79
CA LEU A 493 11.29 -28.04 2.79
C LEU A 493 12.54 -28.24 3.65
N ASN A 494 12.52 -27.72 4.88
CA ASN A 494 13.73 -27.54 5.68
C ASN A 494 13.62 -27.99 7.14
N ASN A 495 14.77 -28.35 7.71
CA ASN A 495 15.02 -28.75 9.10
C ASN A 495 16.30 -28.03 9.57
N TYR A 496 16.24 -27.15 10.57
CA TYR A 496 17.41 -26.47 11.15
C TYR A 496 18.46 -25.96 10.11
N SER A 497 18.01 -25.12 9.17
CA SER A 497 18.80 -24.58 8.04
C SER A 497 19.34 -25.57 7.01
N SER A 498 18.88 -26.82 7.08
CA SER A 498 19.12 -27.86 6.09
C SER A 498 17.87 -28.04 5.23
N CYS A 499 18.01 -27.88 3.93
CA CYS A 499 16.94 -27.93 2.95
C CYS A 499 17.05 -29.20 2.10
N LEU A 500 15.88 -29.74 1.75
CA LEU A 500 15.78 -30.78 0.75
C LEU A 500 16.08 -30.22 -0.64
N GLU A 501 17.01 -30.86 -1.37
CA GLU A 501 17.47 -30.41 -2.68
C GLU A 501 17.29 -31.50 -3.73
N ALA A 502 16.64 -31.13 -4.84
CA ALA A 502 16.48 -31.95 -6.02
C ALA A 502 17.64 -31.71 -7.01
N SER A 503 18.44 -32.73 -7.27
CA SER A 503 19.62 -32.63 -8.16
C SER A 503 19.40 -33.31 -9.50
N VAL A 504 19.74 -32.57 -10.57
CA VAL A 504 19.71 -33.05 -11.96
C VAL A 504 20.99 -33.83 -12.31
N SER A 505 22.12 -33.52 -11.66
CA SER A 505 23.46 -33.99 -12.07
C SER A 505 23.78 -35.44 -11.66
N GLN A 506 22.90 -36.11 -10.92
CA GLN A 506 23.06 -37.50 -10.49
C GLN A 506 21.78 -38.33 -10.74
N GLY A 507 21.15 -38.17 -11.91
CA GLY A 507 20.04 -39.04 -12.32
C GLY A 507 18.75 -38.86 -11.50
N ASN A 508 18.33 -37.61 -11.24
CA ASN A 508 17.20 -37.25 -10.38
C ASN A 508 17.40 -37.65 -8.90
N GLY A 509 18.58 -37.39 -8.36
CA GLY A 509 18.94 -37.68 -6.97
C GLY A 509 18.40 -36.63 -5.97
N LEU A 510 18.06 -37.10 -4.76
CA LEU A 510 17.61 -36.29 -3.63
C LEU A 510 18.75 -36.16 -2.60
N MET A 511 18.98 -34.96 -2.09
CA MET A 511 20.01 -34.73 -1.07
C MET A 511 19.60 -33.64 -0.08
N VAL A 512 20.16 -33.67 1.12
CA VAL A 512 20.01 -32.57 2.09
C VAL A 512 21.25 -31.68 2.01
N ARG A 513 21.02 -30.38 1.80
CA ARG A 513 22.08 -29.37 1.77
C ARG A 513 21.70 -28.17 2.61
N ARG A 514 22.65 -27.30 2.88
CA ARG A 514 22.35 -26.01 3.50
C ARG A 514 21.35 -25.22 2.65
N CYS A 515 20.34 -24.65 3.29
CA CYS A 515 19.38 -23.77 2.61
C CYS A 515 20.11 -22.60 1.96
N HIS A 516 19.98 -22.47 0.65
CA HIS A 516 20.66 -21.43 -0.12
C HIS A 516 19.71 -20.38 -0.68
N ARG A 517 18.37 -20.58 -0.59
CA ARG A 517 17.33 -19.60 -0.97
C ARG A 517 17.52 -18.98 -2.36
N ASN A 518 18.15 -19.72 -3.25
CA ASN A 518 18.54 -19.22 -4.57
C ASN A 518 17.42 -19.49 -5.57
N GLY A 519 16.51 -18.52 -5.68
CA GLY A 519 15.36 -18.59 -6.57
C GLY A 519 15.70 -18.87 -8.04
N LYS A 520 16.93 -18.58 -8.50
CA LYS A 520 17.35 -18.83 -9.91
C LYS A 520 17.56 -20.32 -10.20
N THR A 521 18.00 -21.09 -9.22
CA THR A 521 18.28 -22.52 -9.39
C THR A 521 17.02 -23.37 -9.27
N GLY A 522 16.14 -23.01 -8.33
CA GLY A 522 14.89 -23.71 -8.03
C GLY A 522 15.07 -25.11 -7.41
N THR A 523 16.30 -25.56 -7.16
CA THR A 523 16.62 -26.94 -6.73
C THR A 523 16.09 -27.27 -5.33
N GLN A 524 15.93 -26.28 -4.45
CA GLN A 524 15.38 -26.42 -3.10
C GLN A 524 13.90 -25.99 -2.99
N ARG A 525 13.21 -25.77 -4.12
CA ARG A 525 11.81 -25.32 -4.12
C ARG A 525 10.84 -26.49 -4.32
N TRP A 526 9.86 -26.56 -3.44
CA TRP A 526 8.88 -27.63 -3.33
C TRP A 526 7.47 -27.05 -3.27
N GLN A 527 6.50 -27.72 -3.89
CA GLN A 527 5.10 -27.36 -3.82
C GLN A 527 4.33 -28.49 -3.13
N TYR A 528 3.63 -28.17 -2.05
CA TYR A 528 2.65 -29.07 -1.46
C TYR A 528 1.33 -28.93 -2.23
N MET A 529 0.86 -30.03 -2.83
CA MET A 529 -0.38 -30.09 -3.60
C MET A 529 -1.51 -30.51 -2.66
N VAL A 530 -2.23 -29.51 -2.12
CA VAL A 530 -3.22 -29.70 -1.04
C VAL A 530 -4.29 -30.75 -1.38
N GLU A 531 -4.75 -30.79 -2.63
CA GLU A 531 -5.79 -31.74 -3.07
C GLU A 531 -5.30 -33.19 -3.14
N SER A 532 -4.04 -33.42 -3.52
CA SER A 532 -3.48 -34.76 -3.70
C SER A 532 -2.60 -35.24 -2.55
N GLY A 533 -2.23 -34.34 -1.63
CA GLY A 533 -1.28 -34.61 -0.54
C GLY A 533 0.15 -34.84 -1.01
N GLN A 534 0.50 -34.52 -2.27
CA GLN A 534 1.83 -34.78 -2.82
C GLN A 534 2.77 -33.58 -2.66
N ILE A 535 4.06 -33.86 -2.43
CA ILE A 535 5.12 -32.84 -2.41
C ILE A 535 5.88 -32.92 -3.74
N ARG A 536 5.78 -31.88 -4.57
CA ARG A 536 6.37 -31.82 -5.92
C ARG A 536 7.56 -30.87 -5.98
N SER A 537 8.67 -31.30 -6.57
CA SER A 537 9.81 -30.44 -6.89
C SER A 537 9.42 -29.44 -8.00
N GLU A 538 9.62 -28.14 -7.77
CA GLU A 538 9.41 -27.13 -8.82
C GLU A 538 10.45 -27.24 -9.95
N LYS A 539 11.66 -27.75 -9.65
CA LYS A 539 12.73 -27.89 -10.64
C LYS A 539 12.53 -29.07 -11.57
N LEU A 540 12.16 -30.22 -11.04
CA LEU A 540 12.07 -31.48 -11.78
C LEU A 540 10.63 -31.86 -12.17
N GLY A 541 9.61 -31.28 -11.55
CA GLY A 541 8.22 -31.70 -11.72
C GLY A 541 7.89 -33.10 -11.18
N HIS A 542 8.85 -33.73 -10.49
CA HIS A 542 8.71 -35.05 -9.86
C HIS A 542 8.21 -34.90 -8.41
N CYS A 543 7.56 -35.95 -7.89
CA CYS A 543 7.00 -35.99 -6.55
C CYS A 543 7.87 -36.82 -5.60
N LEU A 544 7.91 -36.40 -4.34
CA LEU A 544 8.55 -37.12 -3.25
C LEU A 544 7.78 -38.43 -2.98
N SER A 545 8.50 -39.54 -2.87
CA SER A 545 7.94 -40.89 -2.71
C SER A 545 8.75 -41.70 -1.71
N VAL A 546 8.12 -42.67 -1.05
CA VAL A 546 8.81 -43.67 -0.22
C VAL A 546 9.03 -44.98 -1.00
N ARG A 547 10.18 -45.62 -0.77
CA ARG A 547 10.54 -46.97 -1.25
C ARG A 547 11.09 -47.80 -0.09
N GLU A 548 11.14 -49.12 -0.30
CA GLU A 548 11.74 -50.07 0.66
C GLU A 548 11.22 -49.88 2.09
N GLU A 549 9.89 -49.83 2.26
CA GLU A 549 9.23 -49.64 3.56
C GLU A 549 9.66 -48.35 4.29
N GLY A 550 10.08 -47.32 3.55
CA GLY A 550 10.50 -46.03 4.10
C GLY A 550 11.99 -45.90 4.37
N LYS A 551 12.81 -46.91 4.02
CA LYS A 551 14.27 -46.83 4.10
C LYS A 551 14.87 -45.86 3.06
N VAL A 552 14.17 -45.66 1.94
CA VAL A 552 14.63 -44.81 0.84
C VAL A 552 13.58 -43.76 0.52
N ILE A 553 13.96 -42.48 0.59
CA ILE A 553 13.17 -41.35 0.09
C ILE A 553 13.62 -41.07 -1.34
N ALA A 554 12.70 -41.19 -2.28
CA ALA A 554 12.97 -41.09 -3.71
C ALA A 554 12.18 -39.96 -4.38
N MET A 555 12.60 -39.57 -5.58
CA MET A 555 11.82 -38.73 -6.49
C MET A 555 11.30 -39.58 -7.64
N GLU A 556 10.00 -39.51 -7.89
CA GLU A 556 9.32 -40.28 -8.92
C GLU A 556 8.38 -39.39 -9.74
N ARG A 557 7.95 -39.87 -10.91
CA ARG A 557 6.92 -39.17 -11.67
C ARG A 557 5.65 -39.07 -10.82
N CYS A 558 5.06 -37.89 -10.74
CA CYS A 558 3.87 -37.65 -9.93
C CYS A 558 2.68 -38.50 -10.41
N GLN A 559 2.08 -39.26 -9.48
CA GLN A 559 0.88 -40.08 -9.69
C GLN A 559 -0.05 -39.89 -8.49
N SER A 560 -1.16 -39.18 -8.67
CA SER A 560 -2.05 -38.78 -7.56
C SER A 560 -2.75 -39.94 -6.86
N SER A 561 -2.88 -41.10 -7.53
CA SER A 561 -3.43 -42.33 -6.95
C SER A 561 -2.44 -43.07 -6.03
N GLU A 562 -1.14 -42.84 -6.17
CA GLU A 562 -0.10 -43.59 -5.47
C GLU A 562 0.04 -43.13 -4.01
N SER A 563 -0.30 -44.01 -3.07
CA SER A 563 -0.19 -43.78 -1.62
C SER A 563 1.23 -43.43 -1.17
N ARG A 564 2.26 -44.01 -1.80
CA ARG A 564 3.68 -43.74 -1.46
C ARG A 564 4.10 -42.30 -1.72
N GLN A 565 3.35 -41.57 -2.55
CA GLN A 565 3.61 -40.16 -2.86
C GLN A 565 2.75 -39.19 -2.03
N LYS A 566 1.88 -39.70 -1.14
CA LYS A 566 1.00 -38.87 -0.31
C LYS A 566 1.62 -38.67 1.06
N TRP A 567 1.74 -37.41 1.46
CA TRP A 567 2.38 -36.97 2.69
C TRP A 567 1.34 -36.32 3.60
N LEU A 568 1.26 -36.81 4.84
CA LEU A 568 0.33 -36.34 5.85
C LEU A 568 1.07 -35.39 6.79
N ARG A 569 0.58 -34.16 6.90
CA ARG A 569 1.07 -33.15 7.86
C ARG A 569 0.38 -33.34 9.22
N GLY A 570 0.98 -32.78 10.28
CA GLY A 570 0.50 -32.94 11.66
C GLY A 570 -0.99 -32.64 11.87
N ASP A 571 -1.56 -31.68 11.12
CA ASP A 571 -2.97 -31.28 11.22
C ASP A 571 -3.96 -32.20 10.45
N ASP A 572 -3.47 -33.07 9.56
CA ASP A 572 -4.29 -33.96 8.73
C ASP A 572 -4.50 -35.35 9.36
N LEU A 573 -4.06 -35.53 10.61
CA LEU A 573 -4.33 -36.76 11.38
C LEU A 573 -5.72 -36.70 12.04
N PRO A 574 -6.55 -37.75 11.90
CA PRO A 574 -7.73 -37.90 12.74
C PRO A 574 -7.33 -37.87 14.20
N VAL A 575 -7.94 -36.97 14.98
CA VAL A 575 -7.87 -37.02 16.44
C VAL A 575 -8.70 -38.23 16.86
N ASP A 576 -8.05 -39.33 17.23
CA ASP A 576 -8.72 -40.43 17.93
C ASP A 576 -9.13 -39.90 19.32
N ILE A 577 -10.41 -39.54 19.45
CA ILE A 577 -11.03 -39.20 20.74
C ILE A 577 -11.38 -40.53 21.42
N GLU A 578 -10.42 -41.11 22.13
CA GLU A 578 -10.71 -42.15 23.12
C GLU A 578 -9.87 -41.97 24.39
N LEU A 579 -10.61 -41.81 25.50
CA LEU A 579 -10.23 -42.06 26.90
C LEU A 579 -9.06 -41.28 27.53
N VAL A 580 -9.40 -40.19 28.23
CA VAL A 580 -9.19 -40.10 29.70
C VAL A 580 -10.42 -39.43 30.33
N VAL A 581 -11.30 -40.25 30.91
CA VAL A 581 -12.34 -39.85 31.88
C VAL A 581 -11.79 -40.10 33.29
N SER A 582 -12.26 -39.27 34.23
CA SER A 582 -12.12 -39.32 35.70
C SER A 582 -10.92 -38.51 36.25
N LEU A 583 -11.09 -37.54 37.17
CA LEU A 583 -12.07 -37.44 38.25
C LEU A 583 -12.70 -36.03 38.42
N PRO A 584 -13.91 -35.95 39.04
CA PRO A 584 -14.74 -34.75 39.18
C PRO A 584 -14.73 -34.17 40.62
N MET A 585 -15.19 -32.93 40.78
CA MET A 585 -15.97 -32.44 41.94
C MET A 585 -16.41 -30.98 41.65
N THR A 586 -17.65 -30.77 41.17
CA THR A 586 -18.93 -30.55 41.91
C THR A 586 -19.25 -29.06 42.08
N PHE A 587 -20.22 -28.57 41.27
CA PHE A 587 -21.54 -28.02 41.66
C PHE A 587 -21.51 -26.55 42.13
N THR A 588 -22.45 -25.65 41.79
CA THR A 588 -23.88 -25.82 41.53
C THR A 588 -24.48 -24.55 40.89
N SER A 589 -25.47 -24.76 40.00
CA SER A 589 -26.70 -23.98 39.73
C SER A 589 -26.67 -22.44 39.62
N SER A 590 -26.97 -21.82 38.48
CA SER A 590 -28.25 -21.76 37.72
C SER A 590 -29.37 -20.96 38.43
N HIS A 591 -29.80 -19.83 37.84
CA HIS A 591 -31.14 -19.66 37.23
C HIS A 591 -31.38 -18.25 36.63
N ASN A 592 -31.88 -18.27 35.38
CA ASN A 592 -32.78 -17.35 34.66
C ASN A 592 -32.36 -15.87 34.43
N ILE A 593 -32.10 -15.43 33.20
CA ILE A 593 -32.96 -15.23 31.99
C ILE A 593 -33.92 -14.03 32.09
N LYS A 594 -33.72 -13.08 31.15
CA LYS A 594 -34.60 -11.98 30.65
C LYS A 594 -34.85 -10.84 31.65
N ALA A 595 -34.41 -9.59 31.41
CA ALA A 595 -34.84 -8.69 30.34
C ALA A 595 -34.27 -7.26 30.62
N THR A 596 -34.25 -6.41 29.58
CA THR A 596 -34.27 -4.91 29.63
C THR A 596 -32.96 -4.26 30.13
N PHE A 597 -32.03 -3.84 29.27
CA PHE A 597 -32.07 -2.67 28.38
C PHE A 597 -32.72 -1.43 29.03
N ASP A 598 -31.92 -0.37 29.11
CA ASP A 598 -32.24 1.04 29.38
C ASP A 598 -32.24 1.64 30.81
N TYR A 599 -31.45 2.72 30.87
CA TYR A 599 -31.52 3.92 31.72
C TYR A 599 -30.83 3.97 33.11
N CYS A 600 -29.61 4.51 33.04
CA CYS A 600 -29.25 5.80 33.65
C CYS A 600 -28.93 5.93 35.15
N PHE A 601 -27.70 6.40 35.34
CA PHE A 601 -27.30 7.55 36.17
C PHE A 601 -27.14 7.37 37.70
N ASN A 602 -25.95 7.83 38.12
CA ASN A 602 -25.60 8.49 39.39
C ASN A 602 -25.36 7.63 40.64
N VAL A 603 -24.09 7.59 41.09
CA VAL A 603 -23.53 8.39 42.20
C VAL A 603 -22.28 7.67 42.77
N ASN A 604 -21.07 8.13 42.44
CA ASN A 604 -20.10 8.68 43.42
C ASN A 604 -18.71 8.90 42.80
N LEU A 605 -18.52 10.16 42.40
CA LEU A 605 -17.27 10.91 42.46
C LEU A 605 -16.74 10.89 43.90
N PHE A 606 -15.46 10.60 44.12
CA PHE A 606 -14.62 11.36 45.08
C PHE A 606 -13.14 10.98 44.82
N LEU A 607 -12.31 12.01 44.66
CA LEU A 607 -10.85 12.00 44.44
C LEU A 607 -10.37 11.83 42.97
N VAL A 608 -10.31 12.94 42.22
CA VAL A 608 -9.09 13.53 41.62
C VAL A 608 -9.47 14.90 41.03
N GLY A 609 -9.01 15.98 41.66
CA GLY A 609 -9.24 17.36 41.22
C GLY A 609 -8.12 17.89 40.32
N LEU A 610 -8.52 18.76 39.37
CA LEU A 610 -7.70 19.79 38.70
C LEU A 610 -6.72 19.38 37.58
N SER A 611 -7.08 18.46 36.68
CA SER A 611 -6.45 18.37 35.34
C SER A 611 -7.41 18.22 34.14
N SER A 612 -8.72 18.11 34.36
CA SER A 612 -9.64 17.60 33.32
C SER A 612 -10.28 18.62 32.38
N ILE A 613 -10.08 19.94 32.52
CA ILE A 613 -10.76 20.90 31.62
C ILE A 613 -9.99 21.09 30.29
N ARG A 614 -8.64 21.09 30.32
CA ARG A 614 -7.82 21.17 29.09
C ARG A 614 -7.89 19.89 28.28
N THR A 615 -7.89 18.73 28.93
CA THR A 615 -7.99 17.43 28.26
C THR A 615 -9.37 17.21 27.66
N VAL A 616 -10.45 17.62 28.35
CA VAL A 616 -11.80 17.55 27.79
C VAL A 616 -11.97 18.53 26.64
N MET A 617 -11.43 19.76 26.70
CA MET A 617 -11.46 20.69 25.57
C MET A 617 -10.60 20.24 24.37
N LEU A 618 -9.44 19.64 24.60
CA LEU A 618 -8.59 19.12 23.53
C LEU A 618 -9.19 17.86 22.88
N VAL A 619 -9.84 17.01 23.67
CA VAL A 619 -10.56 15.82 23.15
C VAL A 619 -11.84 16.24 22.43
N THR A 620 -12.59 17.25 22.91
CA THR A 620 -13.74 17.77 22.17
C THR A 620 -13.34 18.56 20.93
N LEU A 621 -12.25 19.34 20.93
CA LEU A 621 -11.71 19.96 19.71
C LEU A 621 -11.20 18.90 18.73
N ALA A 622 -10.51 17.86 19.20
CA ALA A 622 -10.04 16.78 18.34
C ALA A 622 -11.21 15.98 17.77
N LEU A 623 -12.26 15.72 18.53
CA LEU A 623 -13.50 15.10 18.05
C LEU A 623 -14.26 16.01 17.07
N PHE A 624 -14.27 17.34 17.28
CA PHE A 624 -14.86 18.31 16.35
C PHE A 624 -14.07 18.43 15.04
N CYS A 625 -12.74 18.37 15.10
CA CYS A 625 -11.86 18.36 13.94
C CYS A 625 -11.92 17.01 13.19
N PHE A 626 -12.04 15.87 13.89
CA PHE A 626 -12.26 14.57 13.26
C PHE A 626 -13.65 14.46 12.61
N SER A 627 -14.69 15.06 13.20
CA SER A 627 -16.04 15.07 12.60
C SER A 627 -16.11 15.94 11.34
N LEU A 628 -15.31 17.01 11.24
CA LEU A 628 -15.29 17.87 10.05
C LEU A 628 -14.58 17.23 8.85
N VAL A 629 -13.60 16.34 9.07
CA VAL A 629 -12.85 15.66 8.00
C VAL A 629 -13.58 14.41 7.48
N ALA A 630 -14.45 13.78 8.29
CA ALA A 630 -15.21 12.59 7.89
C ALA A 630 -16.60 12.90 7.26
N ALA A 631 -17.11 14.13 7.37
CA ALA A 631 -18.48 14.46 6.98
C ALA A 631 -18.78 14.36 5.47
N GLN A 632 -17.77 14.47 4.60
CA GLN A 632 -17.94 14.35 3.13
C GLN A 632 -18.11 12.90 2.63
N PHE A 633 -17.94 11.91 3.51
CA PHE A 633 -18.20 10.49 3.22
C PHE A 633 -19.62 10.06 3.61
N ASP A 634 -20.36 10.91 4.32
CA ASP A 634 -21.76 10.63 4.67
C ASP A 634 -22.64 10.72 3.43
N THR A 635 -23.34 9.64 3.12
CA THR A 635 -24.22 9.56 1.97
C THR A 635 -25.58 10.19 2.21
N HIS A 636 -25.91 10.47 3.47
CA HIS A 636 -27.23 10.94 3.92
C HIS A 636 -28.37 9.99 3.56
N PHE A 637 -28.08 8.72 3.30
CA PHE A 637 -29.13 7.74 2.99
C PHE A 637 -30.01 7.50 4.22
N ASN A 638 -31.31 7.35 3.99
CA ASN A 638 -32.21 6.92 5.06
C ASN A 638 -31.77 5.54 5.59
N THR A 639 -31.99 5.32 6.88
CA THR A 639 -31.56 4.09 7.57
C THR A 639 -31.92 2.83 6.78
N GLY A 640 -30.90 2.02 6.51
CA GLY A 640 -31.03 0.77 5.77
C GLY A 640 -30.98 0.89 4.24
N ARG A 641 -31.03 2.09 3.65
CA ARG A 641 -30.87 2.23 2.19
C ARG A 641 -29.39 2.34 1.83
N HIS A 642 -28.94 1.59 0.81
CA HIS A 642 -27.51 1.51 0.44
C HIS A 642 -27.20 1.55 -1.05
N THR A 643 -28.20 1.38 -1.91
CA THR A 643 -28.00 1.25 -3.35
C THR A 643 -28.28 2.56 -4.07
N ILE A 644 -27.39 2.92 -4.99
CA ILE A 644 -27.53 4.05 -5.90
C ILE A 644 -28.04 3.53 -7.25
N VAL A 645 -28.94 4.26 -7.90
CA VAL A 645 -29.24 4.08 -9.33
C VAL A 645 -28.78 5.30 -10.12
N GLN A 646 -28.09 5.09 -11.23
CA GLN A 646 -27.80 6.13 -12.22
C GLN A 646 -28.87 6.06 -13.31
N LEU A 647 -29.69 7.11 -13.42
CA LEU A 647 -30.70 7.23 -14.47
C LEU A 647 -30.11 8.06 -15.62
N PHE A 648 -29.36 7.39 -16.50
CA PHE A 648 -28.55 8.03 -17.52
C PHE A 648 -29.44 8.62 -18.63
N GLU A 649 -29.29 9.92 -18.90
CA GLU A 649 -30.06 10.69 -19.89
C GLU A 649 -31.57 10.86 -19.60
N TRP A 650 -32.05 10.55 -18.39
CA TRP A 650 -33.49 10.71 -18.09
C TRP A 650 -33.90 12.17 -18.01
N ARG A 651 -35.19 12.43 -18.32
CA ARG A 651 -35.81 13.75 -18.08
C ARG A 651 -36.10 13.95 -16.60
N TYR A 652 -36.03 15.19 -16.12
CA TYR A 652 -36.26 15.50 -14.72
C TYR A 652 -37.69 15.14 -14.27
N GLU A 653 -38.70 15.30 -15.13
CA GLU A 653 -40.09 14.91 -14.83
C GLU A 653 -40.26 13.39 -14.68
N ASP A 654 -39.45 12.61 -15.42
CA ASP A 654 -39.45 11.16 -15.30
C ASP A 654 -38.74 10.72 -14.02
N ILE A 655 -37.63 11.36 -13.65
CA ILE A 655 -36.93 11.14 -12.39
C ILE A 655 -37.83 11.49 -11.18
N GLU A 656 -38.54 12.62 -11.23
CA GLU A 656 -39.50 13.00 -10.19
C GLU A 656 -40.53 11.89 -9.93
N ARG A 657 -41.14 11.39 -11.00
CA ARG A 657 -42.13 10.31 -10.94
C ARG A 657 -41.51 9.01 -10.45
N GLU A 658 -40.32 8.68 -10.92
CA GLU A 658 -39.59 7.45 -10.59
C GLU A 658 -39.22 7.41 -9.10
N CYS A 659 -38.74 8.53 -8.56
CA CYS A 659 -38.44 8.66 -7.13
C CYS A 659 -39.65 8.40 -6.24
N ARG A 660 -40.81 9.00 -6.59
CA ARG A 660 -42.05 8.87 -5.80
C ARG A 660 -42.68 7.49 -5.91
N THR A 661 -42.74 6.95 -7.11
CA THR A 661 -43.56 5.75 -7.40
C THR A 661 -42.77 4.46 -7.33
N TYR A 662 -41.44 4.51 -7.41
CA TYR A 662 -40.62 3.29 -7.47
C TYR A 662 -39.39 3.32 -6.58
N LEU A 663 -38.46 4.27 -6.75
CA LEU A 663 -37.17 4.22 -6.03
C LEU A 663 -37.35 4.32 -4.51
N GLY A 664 -38.18 5.27 -4.06
CA GLY A 664 -38.50 5.43 -2.64
C GLY A 664 -39.16 4.18 -2.04
N PRO A 665 -40.29 3.71 -2.62
CA PRO A 665 -40.96 2.48 -2.18
C PRO A 665 -40.07 1.22 -2.20
N ASN A 666 -39.11 1.13 -3.13
CA ASN A 666 -38.22 -0.03 -3.26
C ASN A 666 -36.86 0.14 -2.55
N GLY A 667 -36.71 1.15 -1.69
CA GLY A 667 -35.57 1.25 -0.77
C GLY A 667 -34.25 1.72 -1.39
N PHE A 668 -34.26 2.37 -2.54
CA PHE A 668 -33.06 2.99 -3.11
C PHE A 668 -32.60 4.18 -2.26
N GLY A 669 -31.29 4.24 -1.98
CA GLY A 669 -30.71 5.29 -1.14
C GLY A 669 -30.51 6.60 -1.90
N ALA A 670 -30.16 6.51 -3.18
CA ALA A 670 -29.95 7.68 -4.02
C ALA A 670 -30.21 7.42 -5.51
N VAL A 671 -30.42 8.53 -6.21
CA VAL A 671 -30.40 8.62 -7.66
C VAL A 671 -29.22 9.51 -8.09
N GLN A 672 -28.38 8.99 -8.99
CA GLN A 672 -27.35 9.75 -9.70
C GLN A 672 -27.93 10.31 -11.00
N LEU A 673 -27.87 11.63 -11.17
CA LEU A 673 -28.29 12.34 -12.38
C LEU A 673 -27.09 12.55 -13.30
N SER A 674 -27.32 12.51 -14.61
CA SER A 674 -26.36 13.01 -15.62
C SER A 674 -26.04 14.51 -15.41
N PRO A 675 -24.95 15.02 -15.98
CA PRO A 675 -24.61 16.45 -15.95
C PRO A 675 -25.81 17.36 -16.26
N VAL A 676 -26.06 18.30 -15.33
CA VAL A 676 -27.23 19.20 -15.31
C VAL A 676 -26.96 20.57 -15.92
N ASN A 677 -25.68 20.91 -16.12
CA ASN A 677 -25.28 22.14 -16.77
C ASN A 677 -25.60 22.10 -18.28
N GLU A 678 -25.57 23.27 -18.91
CA GLU A 678 -25.69 23.36 -20.36
C GLU A 678 -24.47 22.73 -21.02
N VAL A 679 -24.75 21.98 -22.08
CA VAL A 679 -23.77 21.21 -22.83
C VAL A 679 -23.86 21.54 -24.32
N ARG A 680 -22.92 21.00 -25.12
CA ARG A 680 -22.97 21.09 -26.58
C ARG A 680 -24.33 20.61 -27.10
N ASP A 681 -24.91 21.38 -28.03
CA ASP A 681 -26.12 21.01 -28.76
C ASP A 681 -25.79 19.97 -29.82
N GLY A 682 -25.82 18.70 -29.43
CA GLY A 682 -25.49 17.57 -30.29
C GLY A 682 -26.32 16.33 -30.01
N VAL A 683 -26.23 15.37 -30.93
CA VAL A 683 -27.02 14.14 -30.92
C VAL A 683 -26.28 12.97 -30.27
N SER A 684 -24.99 13.11 -29.96
CA SER A 684 -24.21 12.07 -29.30
C SER A 684 -24.55 12.02 -27.82
N TRP A 685 -24.33 10.88 -27.17
CA TRP A 685 -24.36 10.83 -25.71
C TRP A 685 -23.12 11.53 -25.11
N GLU A 686 -21.98 11.54 -25.84
CA GLU A 686 -20.75 12.21 -25.41
C GLU A 686 -20.94 13.72 -25.24
N ASP A 687 -21.87 14.30 -25.99
CA ASP A 687 -22.22 15.71 -25.89
C ASP A 687 -22.73 16.07 -24.50
N ARG A 688 -23.27 15.12 -23.73
CA ARG A 688 -23.64 15.30 -22.31
C ARG A 688 -22.46 15.70 -21.42
N TYR A 689 -21.25 15.32 -21.81
CA TYR A 689 -20.04 15.56 -21.05
C TYR A 689 -19.23 16.71 -21.66
N GLU A 690 -19.83 17.58 -22.48
CA GLU A 690 -19.16 18.71 -23.14
C GLU A 690 -19.76 20.03 -22.62
N PRO A 691 -19.37 20.51 -21.42
CA PRO A 691 -19.92 21.74 -20.84
C PRO A 691 -19.66 22.96 -21.71
N VAL A 692 -20.69 23.80 -21.88
CA VAL A 692 -20.55 25.10 -22.58
C VAL A 692 -20.86 26.28 -21.66
N SER A 693 -21.73 26.09 -20.66
CA SER A 693 -22.06 27.09 -19.64
C SER A 693 -22.51 26.41 -18.35
N TYR A 694 -22.69 27.21 -17.28
CA TYR A 694 -23.29 26.73 -16.01
C TYR A 694 -24.80 27.01 -15.90
N LYS A 695 -25.48 27.29 -17.03
CA LYS A 695 -26.96 27.34 -17.06
C LYS A 695 -27.51 25.95 -16.75
N LEU A 696 -28.67 25.88 -16.09
CA LEU A 696 -29.30 24.61 -15.64
C LEU A 696 -30.43 24.16 -16.57
N THR A 697 -30.41 24.63 -17.81
CA THR A 697 -31.30 24.19 -18.87
C THR A 697 -30.48 23.34 -19.83
N GLY A 698 -30.96 22.14 -20.11
CA GLY A 698 -30.25 21.21 -20.98
C GLY A 698 -31.15 20.10 -21.49
N ARG A 699 -30.54 19.01 -21.96
CA ARG A 699 -31.23 17.91 -22.64
C ARG A 699 -32.30 17.23 -21.78
N SER A 700 -32.13 17.21 -20.46
CA SER A 700 -33.03 16.56 -19.50
C SER A 700 -34.21 17.44 -19.03
N GLY A 701 -34.22 18.72 -19.37
CA GLY A 701 -35.23 19.68 -18.93
C GLY A 701 -34.63 21.02 -18.48
N ASN A 702 -35.47 21.84 -17.86
CA ASN A 702 -35.09 23.16 -17.34
C ASN A 702 -34.86 23.15 -15.82
N GLU A 703 -34.39 24.28 -15.31
CA GLU A 703 -34.09 24.47 -13.87
C GLU A 703 -35.30 24.23 -12.95
N SER A 704 -36.51 24.58 -13.40
CA SER A 704 -37.73 24.38 -12.63
C SER A 704 -38.03 22.89 -12.45
N ALA A 705 -37.95 22.13 -13.55
CA ALA A 705 -38.13 20.68 -13.53
C ALA A 705 -37.04 19.98 -12.70
N LEU A 706 -35.78 20.45 -12.78
CA LEU A 706 -34.68 19.95 -11.94
C LEU A 706 -34.99 20.14 -10.45
N ARG A 707 -35.43 21.33 -10.04
CA ARG A 707 -35.79 21.61 -8.64
C ARG A 707 -36.94 20.72 -8.16
N SER A 708 -37.97 20.56 -8.98
CA SER A 708 -39.12 19.68 -8.69
C SER A 708 -38.68 18.23 -8.48
N ALA A 709 -37.79 17.71 -9.34
CA ALA A 709 -37.24 16.38 -9.20
C ALA A 709 -36.42 16.20 -7.91
N ILE A 710 -35.57 17.18 -7.58
CA ILE A 710 -34.76 17.13 -6.34
C ILE A 710 -35.64 17.10 -5.10
N GLU A 711 -36.65 17.97 -5.04
CA GLU A 711 -37.60 18.00 -3.93
C GLU A 711 -38.37 16.68 -3.80
N ALA A 712 -38.87 16.16 -4.92
CA ALA A 712 -39.61 14.91 -4.97
C ALA A 712 -38.79 13.70 -4.50
N CYS A 713 -37.54 13.60 -4.96
CA CYS A 713 -36.63 12.53 -4.55
C CYS A 713 -36.30 12.61 -3.06
N ASN A 714 -35.94 13.79 -2.56
CA ASN A 714 -35.64 13.98 -1.14
C ASN A 714 -36.86 13.65 -0.25
N LYS A 715 -38.06 14.05 -0.66
CA LYS A 715 -39.32 13.70 0.03
C LYS A 715 -39.60 12.19 0.02
N ALA A 716 -39.19 11.48 -1.04
CA ALA A 716 -39.28 10.02 -1.13
C ALA A 716 -38.14 9.29 -0.36
N GLY A 717 -37.26 10.02 0.32
CA GLY A 717 -36.09 9.47 1.02
C GLY A 717 -34.97 9.01 0.08
N VAL A 718 -34.98 9.47 -1.18
CA VAL A 718 -33.98 9.16 -2.20
C VAL A 718 -33.09 10.38 -2.38
N ARG A 719 -31.81 10.27 -2.03
CA ARG A 719 -30.87 11.38 -2.13
C ARG A 719 -30.48 11.64 -3.58
N VAL A 720 -30.40 12.91 -3.98
CA VAL A 720 -29.97 13.27 -5.33
C VAL A 720 -28.47 13.52 -5.34
N ILE A 721 -27.75 12.74 -6.13
CA ILE A 721 -26.34 12.92 -6.43
C ILE A 721 -26.24 13.42 -7.86
N VAL A 722 -25.55 14.54 -8.08
CA VAL A 722 -25.40 15.10 -9.42
C VAL A 722 -24.02 14.77 -9.96
N GLU A 723 -23.98 14.17 -11.15
CA GLU A 723 -22.75 14.03 -11.92
C GLU A 723 -22.30 15.38 -12.46
N VAL A 724 -21.04 15.73 -12.26
CA VAL A 724 -20.49 17.04 -12.61
C VAL A 724 -19.19 16.90 -13.38
N VAL A 725 -19.08 17.68 -14.45
CA VAL A 725 -17.88 17.82 -15.27
C VAL A 725 -17.38 19.24 -15.09
N PHE A 726 -16.21 19.39 -14.49
CA PHE A 726 -15.60 20.71 -14.29
C PHE A 726 -14.07 20.72 -14.46
N ASN A 727 -13.49 19.62 -14.96
CA ASN A 727 -12.07 19.59 -15.34
C ASN A 727 -11.84 20.26 -16.71
N HIS A 728 -12.83 20.28 -17.60
CA HIS A 728 -12.70 20.79 -18.96
C HIS A 728 -13.99 21.47 -19.47
N MET A 729 -13.90 22.13 -20.62
CA MET A 729 -15.03 22.68 -21.37
C MET A 729 -15.13 22.05 -22.78
N ALA A 730 -16.25 22.28 -23.48
CA ALA A 730 -16.57 21.62 -24.75
C ALA A 730 -15.48 21.82 -25.82
N ARG A 731 -14.98 20.75 -26.46
CA ARG A 731 -13.99 20.83 -27.56
C ARG A 731 -14.51 21.48 -28.86
N PRO A 732 -13.65 21.88 -29.81
CA PRO A 732 -14.07 22.35 -31.13
C PRO A 732 -14.83 21.28 -31.94
N GLU A 733 -15.78 21.69 -32.77
CA GLU A 733 -16.46 20.79 -33.71
C GLU A 733 -15.56 20.43 -34.91
N SER A 734 -15.73 19.20 -35.41
CA SER A 734 -15.05 18.73 -36.63
C SER A 734 -15.67 19.39 -37.87
N GLY A 735 -15.14 20.55 -38.28
CA GLY A 735 -15.63 21.29 -39.45
C GLY A 735 -15.25 22.78 -39.39
N SER A 736 -15.52 23.55 -40.45
CA SER A 736 -15.02 24.93 -40.58
C SER A 736 -15.65 25.95 -39.60
N SER A 737 -16.63 25.54 -38.79
CA SER A 737 -17.25 26.38 -37.76
C SER A 737 -16.32 26.55 -36.57
N THR A 738 -15.96 27.80 -36.26
CA THR A 738 -15.21 28.18 -35.05
C THR A 738 -16.12 28.32 -33.83
N GLN A 739 -17.44 28.26 -34.00
CA GLN A 739 -18.43 28.43 -32.94
C GLN A 739 -19.20 27.13 -32.69
N THR A 740 -19.47 26.86 -31.41
CA THR A 740 -20.29 25.75 -30.93
C THR A 740 -21.51 26.32 -30.19
N ARG A 741 -22.68 25.75 -30.45
CA ARG A 741 -23.94 26.13 -29.80
C ARG A 741 -24.20 25.21 -28.60
N GLY A 742 -24.71 25.80 -27.52
CA GLY A 742 -25.22 25.11 -26.35
C GLY A 742 -26.71 24.83 -26.40
N THR A 743 -27.13 23.81 -25.66
CA THR A 743 -28.56 23.38 -25.58
C THR A 743 -29.51 24.43 -25.01
N ALA A 744 -29.00 25.48 -24.35
CA ALA A 744 -29.75 26.62 -23.82
C ALA A 744 -29.37 27.96 -24.49
N GLY A 745 -28.78 27.88 -25.68
CA GLY A 745 -28.50 29.03 -26.54
C GLY A 745 -27.17 29.74 -26.27
N SER A 746 -26.31 29.24 -25.38
CA SER A 746 -24.94 29.77 -25.28
C SER A 746 -24.19 29.57 -26.59
N ILE A 747 -23.41 30.57 -27.00
CA ILE A 747 -22.49 30.47 -28.15
C ILE A 747 -21.08 30.60 -27.61
N VAL A 748 -20.24 29.62 -27.93
CA VAL A 748 -18.86 29.52 -27.43
C VAL A 748 -17.90 29.35 -28.60
N ASN A 749 -16.63 29.72 -28.41
CA ASN A 749 -15.57 29.47 -29.38
C ASN A 749 -14.49 28.59 -28.72
N PRO A 750 -14.62 27.26 -28.82
CA PRO A 750 -13.68 26.33 -28.19
C PRO A 750 -12.25 26.47 -28.67
N ALA A 751 -12.05 26.78 -29.97
CA ALA A 751 -10.71 26.94 -30.54
C ALA A 751 -9.97 28.14 -29.93
N ALA A 752 -10.70 29.22 -29.64
CA ALA A 752 -10.20 30.39 -28.91
C ALA A 752 -10.27 30.24 -27.39
N ARG A 753 -10.81 29.13 -26.87
CA ARG A 753 -11.07 28.89 -25.44
C ARG A 753 -11.93 29.97 -24.79
N ASP A 754 -12.94 30.42 -25.52
CA ASP A 754 -13.85 31.49 -25.10
C ASP A 754 -15.25 30.93 -24.81
N TYR A 755 -15.65 30.98 -23.54
CA TYR A 755 -16.92 30.47 -23.00
C TYR A 755 -17.56 31.56 -22.14
N PRO A 756 -18.15 32.60 -22.77
CA PRO A 756 -18.58 33.82 -22.09
C PRO A 756 -19.68 33.59 -21.04
N ASP A 757 -20.55 32.60 -21.25
CA ASP A 757 -21.63 32.25 -20.31
C ASP A 757 -21.17 31.33 -19.16
N ALA A 758 -19.97 30.72 -19.26
CA ALA A 758 -19.24 30.10 -18.14
C ALA A 758 -18.21 31.06 -17.50
N PRO A 759 -18.33 32.35 -17.81
CA PRO A 759 -17.29 33.39 -17.84
C PRO A 759 -15.82 32.97 -18.07
N TYR A 760 -15.50 31.95 -18.87
CA TYR A 760 -14.10 31.55 -19.12
C TYR A 760 -13.52 32.17 -20.39
N SER A 761 -12.25 32.56 -20.30
CA SER A 761 -11.43 33.00 -21.44
C SER A 761 -10.20 32.11 -21.57
N ALA A 762 -9.41 32.28 -22.64
CA ALA A 762 -8.19 31.51 -22.87
C ALA A 762 -7.20 31.48 -21.68
N ALA A 763 -7.21 32.51 -20.82
CA ALA A 763 -6.36 32.61 -19.64
C ALA A 763 -6.81 31.75 -18.45
N ASP A 764 -7.96 31.08 -18.57
CA ASP A 764 -8.54 30.22 -17.52
C ASP A 764 -8.27 28.72 -17.76
N PHE A 765 -7.56 28.40 -18.84
CA PHE A 765 -7.23 27.04 -19.25
C PHE A 765 -5.74 26.76 -19.12
N ASN A 766 -5.37 25.51 -18.92
CA ASN A 766 -4.00 25.05 -19.06
C ASN A 766 -3.56 25.09 -20.53
N ASP A 767 -2.25 25.22 -20.74
CA ASP A 767 -1.68 25.26 -22.08
C ASP A 767 -2.04 23.99 -22.88
N PRO A 768 -2.34 24.10 -24.19
CA PRO A 768 -2.67 22.93 -25.00
C PRO A 768 -1.52 21.92 -25.04
N CYS A 769 -1.74 20.74 -24.47
CA CYS A 769 -0.87 19.58 -24.60
C CYS A 769 -1.70 18.29 -24.61
N ARG A 770 -1.09 17.19 -25.06
CA ARG A 770 -1.71 15.85 -25.07
C ARG A 770 -1.08 14.98 -23.99
N ILE A 771 -1.90 14.11 -23.41
CA ILE A 771 -1.42 13.10 -22.46
C ILE A 771 -0.72 12.00 -23.28
N VAL A 772 0.61 11.98 -23.24
CA VAL A 772 1.43 10.96 -23.91
C VAL A 772 1.83 9.88 -22.91
N ASN A 773 2.18 10.30 -21.70
CA ASN A 773 2.54 9.44 -20.59
C ASN A 773 1.57 9.64 -19.42
N PRO A 774 0.50 8.82 -19.30
CA PRO A 774 -0.44 8.95 -18.19
C PRO A 774 0.18 8.64 -16.82
N SER A 775 1.38 8.04 -16.78
CA SER A 775 2.11 7.84 -15.52
C SER A 775 2.75 9.13 -14.99
N ASP A 776 2.92 10.17 -15.83
CA ASP A 776 3.36 11.50 -15.40
C ASP A 776 2.16 12.28 -14.81
N PRO A 777 2.16 12.61 -13.50
CA PRO A 777 1.07 13.36 -12.89
C PRO A 777 0.85 14.75 -13.50
N HIS A 778 1.89 15.38 -14.06
CA HIS A 778 1.77 16.69 -14.68
C HIS A 778 1.04 16.59 -16.02
N GLU A 779 1.45 15.66 -16.89
CA GLU A 779 0.72 15.43 -18.14
C GLU A 779 -0.72 14.99 -17.85
N LEU A 780 -0.91 14.04 -16.95
CA LEU A 780 -2.24 13.51 -16.61
C LEU A 780 -3.23 14.57 -16.11
N ARG A 781 -2.75 15.62 -15.42
CA ARG A 781 -3.60 16.59 -14.70
C ARG A 781 -3.60 18.02 -15.28
N ASN A 782 -2.72 18.31 -16.23
CA ASN A 782 -2.63 19.63 -16.87
C ASN A 782 -2.75 19.57 -18.40
N CYS A 783 -2.72 18.37 -19.02
CA CYS A 783 -2.93 18.23 -20.46
C CYS A 783 -4.36 17.87 -20.84
N TRP A 784 -4.72 18.21 -22.06
CA TRP A 784 -6.08 18.06 -22.57
C TRP A 784 -6.39 16.60 -22.84
N LYS A 785 -7.45 16.11 -22.20
CA LYS A 785 -8.02 14.78 -22.47
C LYS A 785 -8.86 14.87 -23.76
N GLU A 786 -8.46 14.12 -24.79
CA GLU A 786 -9.22 14.00 -26.06
C GLU A 786 -9.54 15.35 -26.72
N ASP A 787 -8.55 16.25 -26.74
CA ASP A 787 -8.59 17.61 -27.31
C ASP A 787 -9.64 18.54 -26.64
N ARG A 788 -10.08 18.22 -25.41
CA ARG A 788 -10.98 19.07 -24.62
C ARG A 788 -10.19 20.13 -23.83
N PRO A 789 -10.49 21.43 -23.97
CA PRO A 789 -9.83 22.50 -23.22
C PRO A 789 -9.87 22.28 -21.71
N ASP A 790 -8.69 22.03 -21.12
CA ASP A 790 -8.52 21.72 -19.70
C ASP A 790 -8.49 22.98 -18.83
N LEU A 791 -9.39 23.08 -17.85
CA LEU A 791 -9.50 24.23 -16.97
C LEU A 791 -8.34 24.27 -15.98
N ASN A 792 -7.73 25.45 -15.83
CA ASN A 792 -6.64 25.63 -14.88
C ASN A 792 -7.18 25.83 -13.45
N LEU A 793 -7.41 24.71 -12.77
CA LEU A 793 -7.92 24.70 -11.41
C LEU A 793 -6.96 25.29 -10.37
N SER A 794 -5.70 25.58 -10.71
CA SER A 794 -4.78 26.29 -9.80
C SER A 794 -5.20 27.74 -9.58
N LEU A 795 -5.97 28.32 -10.51
CA LEU A 795 -6.47 29.69 -10.45
C LEU A 795 -7.70 29.79 -9.53
N ALA A 796 -7.62 30.66 -8.51
CA ALA A 796 -8.71 30.87 -7.56
C ALA A 796 -10.04 31.25 -8.23
N ARG A 797 -9.99 32.12 -9.27
CA ARG A 797 -11.18 32.55 -10.01
C ARG A 797 -11.88 31.42 -10.77
N VAL A 798 -11.13 30.42 -11.24
CA VAL A 798 -11.70 29.23 -11.89
C VAL A 798 -12.42 28.38 -10.85
N ARG A 799 -11.76 28.07 -9.73
CA ARG A 799 -12.39 27.35 -8.62
C ARG A 799 -13.61 28.07 -8.07
N GLU A 800 -13.60 29.40 -7.97
CA GLU A 800 -14.74 30.18 -7.46
C GLU A 800 -15.97 30.10 -8.36
N ARG A 801 -15.79 30.09 -9.69
CA ARG A 801 -16.89 29.86 -10.64
C ARG A 801 -17.49 28.47 -10.49
N ILE A 802 -16.64 27.44 -10.37
CA ILE A 802 -17.09 26.05 -10.13
C ILE A 802 -17.82 25.94 -8.79
N VAL A 803 -17.27 26.51 -7.71
CA VAL A 803 -17.91 26.55 -6.39
C VAL A 803 -19.26 27.25 -6.44
N GLY A 804 -19.39 28.35 -7.19
CA GLY A 804 -20.67 29.04 -7.39
C GLY A 804 -21.72 28.14 -8.04
N PHE A 805 -21.34 27.40 -9.08
CA PHE A 805 -22.20 26.41 -9.74
C PHE A 805 -22.63 25.29 -8.78
N LEU A 806 -21.68 24.67 -8.06
CA LEU A 806 -21.98 23.58 -7.13
C LEU A 806 -22.83 24.07 -5.94
N ASN A 807 -22.54 25.23 -5.36
CA ASN A 807 -23.33 25.81 -4.27
C ASN A 807 -24.75 26.16 -4.69
N ARG A 808 -24.96 26.53 -5.97
CA ARG A 808 -26.31 26.70 -6.52
C ARG A 808 -27.08 25.38 -6.51
N LEU A 809 -26.45 24.26 -6.88
CA LEU A 809 -27.07 22.94 -6.82
C LEU A 809 -27.38 22.51 -5.37
N LEU A 810 -26.45 22.76 -4.44
CA LEU A 810 -26.69 22.50 -3.01
C LEU A 810 -27.88 23.28 -2.46
N SER A 811 -28.10 24.51 -2.95
CA SER A 811 -29.26 25.32 -2.56
C SER A 811 -30.60 24.71 -2.98
N PHE A 812 -30.62 23.82 -3.98
CA PHE A 812 -31.82 23.11 -4.41
C PHE A 812 -32.08 21.81 -3.62
N GLY A 813 -31.14 21.38 -2.77
CA GLY A 813 -31.25 20.13 -2.01
C GLY A 813 -30.50 18.95 -2.62
N VAL A 814 -29.55 19.17 -3.53
CA VAL A 814 -28.62 18.12 -3.96
C VAL A 814 -27.80 17.65 -2.76
N ALA A 815 -27.75 16.34 -2.54
CA ALA A 815 -27.09 15.72 -1.38
C ALA A 815 -25.58 15.52 -1.59
N GLY A 816 -25.13 15.47 -2.84
CA GLY A 816 -23.73 15.24 -3.17
C GLY A 816 -23.42 15.25 -4.65
N PHE A 817 -22.14 15.03 -4.97
CA PHE A 817 -21.60 15.12 -6.33
C PHE A 817 -20.82 13.86 -6.71
N PHE A 818 -21.03 13.39 -7.94
CA PHE A 818 -20.16 12.44 -8.62
C PHE A 818 -19.28 13.24 -9.58
N VAL A 819 -18.00 13.39 -9.27
CA VAL A 819 -17.06 14.19 -10.05
C VAL A 819 -16.47 13.32 -11.14
N ASP A 820 -16.90 13.56 -12.38
CA ASP A 820 -16.37 12.89 -13.56
C ASP A 820 -14.92 13.30 -13.82
N SER A 821 -14.12 12.35 -14.33
CA SER A 821 -12.73 12.61 -14.72
C SER A 821 -11.86 13.21 -13.60
N ALA A 822 -12.13 12.87 -12.34
CA ALA A 822 -11.40 13.40 -11.18
C ALA A 822 -9.91 13.03 -11.17
N LEU A 823 -9.54 11.93 -11.84
CA LEU A 823 -8.14 11.53 -12.05
C LEU A 823 -7.30 12.60 -12.76
N PHE A 824 -7.93 13.39 -13.63
CA PHE A 824 -7.31 14.44 -14.45
C PHE A 824 -7.23 15.79 -13.72
N MET A 825 -7.50 15.82 -12.40
CA MET A 825 -7.39 17.01 -11.58
C MET A 825 -6.47 16.78 -10.38
N TRP A 826 -5.81 17.84 -9.92
CA TRP A 826 -4.96 17.76 -8.74
C TRP A 826 -5.79 17.56 -7.46
N PRO A 827 -5.42 16.60 -6.58
CA PRO A 827 -6.11 16.40 -5.31
C PRO A 827 -6.18 17.65 -4.43
N HIS A 828 -5.13 18.47 -4.42
CA HIS A 828 -5.09 19.69 -3.61
C HIS A 828 -6.02 20.79 -4.15
N ASP A 829 -6.23 20.87 -5.46
CA ASP A 829 -7.20 21.79 -6.06
C ASP A 829 -8.63 21.36 -5.78
N LEU A 830 -8.91 20.05 -5.88
CA LEU A 830 -10.19 19.47 -5.47
C LEU A 830 -10.46 19.72 -3.98
N HIS A 831 -9.46 19.56 -3.13
CA HIS A 831 -9.57 19.90 -1.71
C HIS A 831 -9.91 21.38 -1.48
N ALA A 832 -9.18 22.28 -2.15
CA ALA A 832 -9.43 23.73 -2.07
C ALA A 832 -10.83 24.12 -2.58
N LEU A 833 -11.38 23.36 -3.52
CA LEU A 833 -12.73 23.52 -4.05
C LEU A 833 -13.78 23.01 -3.06
N PHE A 834 -13.66 21.77 -2.58
CA PHE A 834 -14.65 21.13 -1.70
C PHE A 834 -14.76 21.83 -0.34
N THR A 835 -13.65 22.34 0.20
CA THR A 835 -13.65 23.12 1.46
C THR A 835 -14.47 24.40 1.38
N LYS A 836 -14.68 24.96 0.18
CA LYS A 836 -15.52 26.15 -0.05
C LYS A 836 -17.00 25.85 -0.34
N LEU A 837 -17.39 24.57 -0.44
CA LEU A 837 -18.79 24.21 -0.63
C LEU A 837 -19.62 24.60 0.59
N HIS A 838 -20.87 25.02 0.36
CA HIS A 838 -21.83 25.25 1.41
C HIS A 838 -22.23 23.92 2.09
N ASN A 839 -22.75 24.01 3.31
CA ASN A 839 -23.43 22.89 3.92
C ASN A 839 -24.75 22.62 3.18
N LEU A 840 -25.26 21.39 3.29
CA LEU A 840 -26.55 21.00 2.73
C LEU A 840 -27.66 21.88 3.29
N THR A 841 -28.63 22.21 2.44
CA THR A 841 -29.79 23.01 2.83
C THR A 841 -30.63 22.29 3.89
N THR A 842 -31.08 23.02 4.90
CA THR A 842 -32.00 22.51 5.92
C THR A 842 -33.47 22.70 5.51
N ILE A 843 -33.73 23.20 4.31
CA ILE A 843 -35.10 23.40 3.79
C ILE A 843 -35.82 22.05 3.75
N GLY A 844 -37.02 22.00 4.34
CA GLY A 844 -37.85 20.80 4.40
C GLY A 844 -37.38 19.75 5.40
N ASP A 845 -36.50 20.11 6.34
CA ASP A 845 -35.95 19.23 7.39
C ASP A 845 -35.30 17.94 6.85
N VAL A 846 -34.84 18.00 5.59
CA VAL A 846 -34.30 16.86 4.85
C VAL A 846 -32.92 16.45 5.37
N PHE A 847 -32.08 17.45 5.67
CA PHE A 847 -30.71 17.28 6.16
C PHE A 847 -30.52 18.01 7.49
N PRO A 848 -29.83 17.41 8.46
CA PRO A 848 -29.46 18.09 9.70
C PRO A 848 -28.62 19.37 9.46
N PRO A 849 -28.74 20.39 10.33
CA PRO A 849 -27.87 21.56 10.27
C PRO A 849 -26.38 21.17 10.34
N GLY A 850 -25.58 21.71 9.42
CA GLY A 850 -24.14 21.44 9.36
C GLY A 850 -23.74 20.24 8.50
N SER A 851 -24.70 19.51 7.92
CA SER A 851 -24.40 18.40 7.00
C SER A 851 -23.58 18.85 5.80
N ARG A 852 -22.55 18.08 5.45
CA ARG A 852 -21.66 18.33 4.30
C ARG A 852 -22.11 17.50 3.10
N PRO A 853 -21.91 17.97 1.86
CA PRO A 853 -22.25 17.20 0.68
C PRO A 853 -21.39 15.93 0.56
N PHE A 854 -22.03 14.85 0.12
CA PHE A 854 -21.36 13.60 -0.24
C PHE A 854 -20.49 13.81 -1.50
N ILE A 855 -19.26 13.31 -1.49
CA ILE A 855 -18.35 13.41 -2.65
C ILE A 855 -17.96 12.00 -3.13
N CYS A 856 -18.17 11.74 -4.42
CA CYS A 856 -17.64 10.58 -5.14
C CYS A 856 -16.75 11.05 -6.29
N LEU A 857 -15.60 10.42 -6.46
CA LEU A 857 -14.58 10.78 -7.44
C LEU A 857 -14.37 9.66 -8.43
N ASP A 858 -14.58 9.94 -9.72
CA ASP A 858 -14.28 9.00 -10.78
C ASP A 858 -12.78 9.02 -11.11
N LEU A 859 -12.10 7.92 -10.78
CA LEU A 859 -10.67 7.75 -11.04
C LEU A 859 -10.40 6.77 -12.18
N SER A 860 -11.34 6.68 -13.12
CA SER A 860 -11.26 5.79 -14.27
C SER A 860 -10.39 6.39 -15.38
N TYR A 861 -9.58 5.54 -16.01
CA TYR A 861 -8.76 5.87 -17.18
C TYR A 861 -9.01 4.80 -18.23
N HIS A 862 -9.48 5.18 -19.41
CA HIS A 862 -9.86 4.23 -20.45
C HIS A 862 -8.78 4.25 -21.54
N GLY A 863 -8.03 3.16 -21.69
CA GLY A 863 -7.01 3.02 -22.73
C GLY A 863 -6.08 1.83 -22.44
N LEU A 864 -6.21 0.77 -23.23
CA LEU A 864 -5.55 -0.53 -23.03
C LEU A 864 -4.02 -0.46 -23.16
N THR A 865 -3.33 -0.15 -22.06
CA THR A 865 -1.86 -0.24 -21.97
C THR A 865 -1.41 -0.67 -20.58
N GLU A 866 -0.21 -1.25 -20.49
CA GLU A 866 0.47 -1.64 -19.24
C GLU A 866 0.58 -0.50 -18.19
N ALA A 867 0.37 0.76 -18.59
CA ALA A 867 0.37 1.92 -17.71
C ALA A 867 -0.76 1.90 -16.65
N GLU A 868 -1.84 1.13 -16.86
CA GLU A 868 -3.00 1.09 -15.97
C GLU A 868 -2.70 0.57 -14.56
N GLU A 869 -1.75 -0.36 -14.39
CA GLU A 869 -1.47 -0.90 -13.05
C GLU A 869 -0.94 0.18 -12.10
N SER A 870 -0.15 1.12 -12.63
CA SER A 870 0.32 2.28 -11.87
C SER A 870 -0.81 3.24 -11.51
N LEU A 871 -1.76 3.48 -12.43
CA LEU A 871 -2.91 4.37 -12.23
C LEU A 871 -3.93 3.79 -11.25
N ARG A 872 -4.14 2.46 -11.29
CA ARG A 872 -5.07 1.74 -10.40
C ARG A 872 -4.72 1.90 -8.92
N THR A 873 -3.47 2.22 -8.58
CA THR A 873 -3.04 2.47 -7.19
C THR A 873 -3.13 3.93 -6.75
N ARG A 874 -3.42 4.86 -7.67
CA ARG A 874 -3.48 6.31 -7.38
C ARG A 874 -4.71 6.75 -6.59
N TRP A 875 -5.68 5.86 -6.33
CA TRP A 875 -6.81 6.17 -5.46
C TRP A 875 -6.36 6.67 -4.08
N ASN A 876 -5.16 6.28 -3.62
CA ASN A 876 -4.62 6.76 -2.36
C ASN A 876 -4.40 8.28 -2.33
N ASP A 877 -4.13 8.92 -3.48
CA ASP A 877 -3.98 10.37 -3.61
C ASP A 877 -5.29 11.13 -3.33
N TYR A 878 -6.44 10.46 -3.52
CA TYR A 878 -7.77 11.06 -3.47
C TYR A 878 -8.64 10.52 -2.32
N SER A 879 -8.20 9.46 -1.65
CA SER A 879 -9.04 8.68 -0.72
C SER A 879 -9.51 9.46 0.51
N ASP A 880 -8.91 10.62 0.79
CA ASP A 880 -9.31 11.51 1.87
C ASP A 880 -10.30 12.59 1.42
N LEU A 881 -10.58 12.70 0.12
CA LEU A 881 -11.46 13.71 -0.47
C LEU A 881 -12.90 13.23 -0.71
N GLY A 882 -13.10 11.91 -0.82
CA GLY A 882 -14.41 11.32 -1.08
C GLY A 882 -14.33 9.83 -1.37
N VAL A 883 -15.50 9.24 -1.66
CA VAL A 883 -15.61 7.85 -2.14
C VAL A 883 -15.03 7.74 -3.54
N ILE A 884 -14.37 6.63 -3.85
CA ILE A 884 -13.68 6.41 -5.10
C ILE A 884 -14.47 5.46 -5.99
N ALA A 885 -14.73 5.88 -7.22
CA ALA A 885 -15.26 5.06 -8.30
C ALA A 885 -14.12 4.67 -9.27
N GLN A 886 -14.04 3.39 -9.62
CA GLN A 886 -13.08 2.84 -10.58
C GLN A 886 -13.70 1.67 -11.35
N ASP A 887 -13.33 1.50 -12.61
CA ASP A 887 -13.82 0.42 -13.48
C ASP A 887 -13.37 -1.00 -13.04
N ARG A 888 -12.43 -1.10 -12.09
CA ARG A 888 -11.80 -2.37 -11.73
C ARG A 888 -12.80 -3.49 -11.40
N PHE A 889 -13.83 -3.19 -10.62
CA PHE A 889 -14.86 -4.17 -10.28
C PHE A 889 -15.62 -4.64 -11.52
N ALA A 890 -15.98 -3.72 -12.42
CA ALA A 890 -16.68 -4.01 -13.67
C ALA A 890 -15.85 -4.93 -14.59
N TYR A 891 -14.55 -4.66 -14.73
CA TYR A 891 -13.65 -5.52 -15.49
C TYR A 891 -13.48 -6.91 -14.86
N ASP A 892 -13.20 -7.00 -13.55
CA ASP A 892 -12.98 -8.30 -12.91
C ASP A 892 -14.25 -9.16 -12.89
N ILE A 893 -15.44 -8.57 -12.65
CA ILE A 893 -16.71 -9.33 -12.71
C ILE A 893 -17.08 -9.67 -14.16
N GLY A 894 -16.76 -8.79 -15.11
CA GLY A 894 -16.86 -9.05 -16.54
C GLY A 894 -16.02 -10.25 -16.96
N ASP A 895 -14.74 -10.28 -16.59
CA ASP A 895 -13.84 -11.41 -16.88
C ASP A 895 -14.35 -12.73 -16.30
N VAL A 896 -14.91 -12.71 -15.09
CA VAL A 896 -15.50 -13.91 -14.48
C VAL A 896 -16.69 -14.42 -15.29
N LEU A 897 -17.61 -13.52 -15.63
CA LEU A 897 -18.88 -13.88 -16.25
C LEU A 897 -18.77 -14.13 -17.75
N LEU A 898 -17.76 -13.56 -18.40
CA LEU A 898 -17.35 -13.83 -19.78
C LEU A 898 -16.34 -14.98 -19.88
N LYS A 899 -16.12 -15.75 -18.79
CA LYS A 899 -15.33 -16.99 -18.77
C LYS A 899 -13.83 -16.82 -19.02
N ARG A 900 -13.30 -15.62 -18.76
CA ARG A 900 -11.86 -15.31 -18.80
C ARG A 900 -11.17 -15.58 -17.44
N LYS A 901 -11.93 -15.58 -16.33
CA LYS A 901 -11.47 -15.88 -14.96
C LYS A 901 -12.50 -16.78 -14.22
N PRO A 902 -12.10 -17.57 -13.22
CA PRO A 902 -13.04 -18.30 -12.38
C PRO A 902 -13.71 -17.39 -11.34
N PHE A 903 -14.99 -17.62 -11.03
CA PHE A 903 -15.72 -16.89 -9.98
C PHE A 903 -15.06 -17.01 -8.60
N HIS A 904 -14.35 -18.12 -8.32
CA HIS A 904 -13.51 -18.28 -7.13
C HIS A 904 -12.55 -17.09 -6.86
N TYR A 905 -12.12 -16.35 -7.88
CA TYR A 905 -11.29 -15.14 -7.74
C TYR A 905 -11.81 -14.16 -6.66
N PHE A 906 -13.13 -14.06 -6.50
CA PHE A 906 -13.74 -13.15 -5.54
C PHE A 906 -13.73 -13.61 -4.08
N VAL A 907 -13.20 -14.79 -3.75
CA VAL A 907 -13.04 -15.24 -2.34
C VAL A 907 -12.24 -14.25 -1.50
N ASN A 908 -11.32 -13.51 -2.14
CA ASN A 908 -10.47 -12.50 -1.50
C ASN A 908 -10.84 -11.06 -1.87
N LEU A 909 -12.07 -10.81 -2.35
CA LEU A 909 -12.52 -9.47 -2.77
C LEU A 909 -12.26 -8.41 -1.68
N GLY A 910 -11.39 -7.45 -2.00
CA GLY A 910 -10.98 -6.38 -1.10
C GLY A 910 -9.54 -5.94 -1.30
N THR A 911 -8.98 -5.23 -0.32
CA THR A 911 -7.63 -4.63 -0.40
C THR A 911 -6.50 -5.63 -0.66
N ARG A 912 -6.70 -6.93 -0.34
CA ARG A 912 -5.78 -8.02 -0.69
C ARG A 912 -5.58 -8.18 -2.19
N LEU A 913 -6.61 -7.90 -2.98
CA LEU A 913 -6.55 -7.85 -4.44
C LEU A 913 -6.13 -6.46 -4.95
N GLY A 914 -5.80 -5.50 -4.09
CA GLY A 914 -5.44 -4.13 -4.49
C GLY A 914 -6.63 -3.22 -4.80
N TYR A 915 -7.83 -3.61 -4.35
CA TYR A 915 -9.02 -2.77 -4.40
C TYR A 915 -8.97 -1.65 -3.36
N VAL A 916 -9.70 -0.56 -3.60
CA VAL A 916 -9.96 0.51 -2.62
C VAL A 916 -10.54 -0.10 -1.33
N PRO A 917 -10.26 0.44 -0.13
CA PRO A 917 -10.96 0.02 1.09
C PRO A 917 -12.48 0.07 0.92
N ARG A 918 -13.20 -0.96 1.41
CA ARG A 918 -14.63 -1.17 1.11
C ARG A 918 -15.50 0.04 1.46
N GLU A 919 -15.17 0.75 2.54
CA GLU A 919 -15.88 1.92 3.05
C GLU A 919 -15.66 3.19 2.21
N LYS A 920 -14.64 3.18 1.34
CA LYS A 920 -14.28 4.27 0.45
C LYS A 920 -14.52 3.93 -1.03
N ALA A 921 -15.20 2.82 -1.34
CA ALA A 921 -15.36 2.34 -2.71
C ALA A 921 -16.81 2.44 -3.20
N LEU A 922 -17.04 3.03 -4.38
CA LEU A 922 -18.25 2.85 -5.18
C LEU A 922 -17.98 1.82 -6.26
N ILE A 923 -18.87 0.84 -6.40
CA ILE A 923 -18.73 -0.26 -7.36
C ILE A 923 -19.95 -0.35 -8.27
N TYR A 924 -19.72 -0.82 -9.49
CA TYR A 924 -20.74 -1.05 -10.50
C TYR A 924 -20.29 -2.18 -11.43
N VAL A 925 -21.26 -2.89 -12.01
CA VAL A 925 -20.98 -3.96 -12.98
C VAL A 925 -20.65 -3.41 -14.37
N ASN A 926 -21.20 -2.24 -14.72
CA ASN A 926 -20.84 -1.44 -15.87
C ASN A 926 -21.23 0.03 -15.63
N ASN A 927 -20.96 0.90 -16.60
CA ASN A 927 -21.41 2.28 -16.64
C ASN A 927 -21.71 2.66 -18.11
N PRO A 928 -22.30 3.85 -18.41
CA PRO A 928 -22.66 4.22 -19.78
C PRO A 928 -21.48 4.14 -20.78
N GLN A 929 -20.28 4.54 -20.38
CA GLN A 929 -19.08 4.45 -21.22
C GLN A 929 -18.69 2.98 -21.48
N LEU A 930 -18.55 2.17 -20.43
CA LEU A 930 -18.13 0.76 -20.55
C LEU A 930 -19.14 -0.09 -21.35
N GLN A 931 -20.42 0.27 -21.36
CA GLN A 931 -21.42 -0.40 -22.21
C GLN A 931 -21.11 -0.26 -23.71
N ARG A 932 -20.36 0.78 -24.10
CA ARG A 932 -20.06 1.14 -25.50
C ARG A 932 -18.66 0.76 -25.94
N LEU A 933 -17.77 0.40 -25.01
CA LEU A 933 -16.40 -0.01 -25.32
C LEU A 933 -16.33 -1.49 -25.72
N THR A 934 -15.58 -1.77 -26.79
CA THR A 934 -15.17 -3.11 -27.22
C THR A 934 -13.65 -3.23 -27.20
N ASP A 935 -13.12 -4.45 -27.19
CA ASP A 935 -11.69 -4.69 -27.40
C ASP A 935 -11.30 -4.58 -28.87
N ALA A 936 -10.00 -4.82 -29.15
CA ALA A 936 -9.43 -4.76 -30.49
C ALA A 936 -10.05 -5.80 -31.45
N ASP A 937 -10.60 -6.89 -30.90
CA ASP A 937 -11.24 -7.97 -31.64
C ASP A 937 -12.76 -7.77 -31.77
N GLY A 938 -13.30 -6.69 -31.16
CA GLY A 938 -14.73 -6.35 -31.16
C GLY A 938 -15.54 -6.98 -30.03
N ASP A 939 -14.89 -7.69 -29.11
CA ASP A 939 -15.54 -8.35 -27.97
C ASP A 939 -15.81 -7.37 -26.82
N LEU A 940 -16.76 -7.73 -25.95
CA LEU A 940 -17.14 -6.91 -24.79
C LEU A 940 -16.13 -7.08 -23.64
N TRP A 941 -15.74 -5.97 -23.00
CA TRP A 941 -14.92 -5.99 -21.77
C TRP A 941 -15.72 -6.26 -20.51
N VAL A 942 -16.99 -5.83 -20.49
CA VAL A 942 -17.89 -5.92 -19.35
C VAL A 942 -19.20 -6.58 -19.74
N VAL A 943 -19.90 -7.10 -18.75
CA VAL A 943 -21.27 -7.60 -18.94
C VAL A 943 -22.28 -6.46 -18.92
N SER A 944 -23.29 -6.53 -19.78
CA SER A 944 -24.33 -5.53 -19.97
C SER A 944 -25.62 -6.18 -20.46
N VAL A 945 -26.63 -5.38 -20.81
CA VAL A 945 -27.88 -5.89 -21.38
C VAL A 945 -27.68 -6.75 -22.64
N ARG A 946 -26.58 -6.56 -23.38
CA ARG A 946 -26.21 -7.39 -24.54
C ARG A 946 -25.97 -8.86 -24.17
N ASN A 947 -25.62 -9.11 -22.92
CA ASN A 947 -25.46 -10.44 -22.34
C ASN A 947 -26.26 -10.50 -21.02
N ARG A 948 -27.60 -10.43 -21.16
CA ARG A 948 -28.56 -10.28 -20.06
C ARG A 948 -28.33 -11.26 -18.90
N ARG A 949 -28.22 -12.56 -19.19
CA ARG A 949 -28.03 -13.60 -18.18
C ARG A 949 -26.78 -13.38 -17.30
N PRO A 950 -25.55 -13.30 -17.85
CA PRO A 950 -24.38 -13.00 -17.01
C PRO A 950 -24.51 -11.63 -16.33
N TYR A 951 -25.10 -10.62 -16.98
CA TYR A 951 -25.29 -9.33 -16.34
C TYR A 951 -26.19 -9.39 -15.08
N GLN A 952 -27.29 -10.16 -15.11
CA GLN A 952 -28.13 -10.39 -13.93
C GLN A 952 -27.36 -11.08 -12.79
N ILE A 953 -26.49 -12.06 -13.10
CA ILE A 953 -25.61 -12.69 -12.11
C ILE A 953 -24.66 -11.65 -11.48
N GLY A 954 -24.05 -10.80 -12.29
CA GLY A 954 -23.15 -9.74 -11.83
C GLY A 954 -23.84 -8.74 -10.90
N LEU A 955 -25.04 -8.28 -11.27
CA LEU A 955 -25.85 -7.37 -10.45
C LEU A 955 -26.24 -8.02 -9.12
N ALA A 956 -26.69 -9.27 -9.14
CA ALA A 956 -27.04 -10.01 -7.94
C ALA A 956 -25.84 -10.24 -7.02
N PHE A 957 -24.67 -10.62 -7.56
CA PHE A 957 -23.44 -10.79 -6.78
C PHE A 957 -22.99 -9.47 -6.14
N MET A 958 -22.99 -8.37 -6.89
CA MET A 958 -22.65 -7.03 -6.39
C MET A 958 -23.55 -6.60 -5.21
N LEU A 959 -24.85 -6.87 -5.31
CA LEU A 959 -25.83 -6.55 -4.27
C LEU A 959 -25.74 -7.50 -3.07
N ALA A 960 -25.43 -8.78 -3.29
CA ALA A 960 -25.27 -9.77 -2.22
C ALA A 960 -23.99 -9.54 -1.39
N HIS A 961 -22.88 -9.17 -2.03
CA HIS A 961 -21.58 -9.08 -1.39
C HIS A 961 -21.37 -7.75 -0.66
N ARG A 962 -20.78 -7.75 0.55
CA ARG A 962 -20.60 -6.55 1.41
C ARG A 962 -19.65 -5.46 0.91
N TYR A 963 -18.95 -5.70 -0.18
CA TYR A 963 -17.84 -4.84 -0.62
C TYR A 963 -18.38 -3.63 -1.36
N GLY A 964 -17.89 -2.43 -1.04
CA GLY A 964 -18.27 -1.19 -1.71
C GLY A 964 -19.74 -0.77 -1.58
N MET A 965 -20.01 0.39 -2.15
CA MET A 965 -21.34 0.96 -2.34
C MET A 965 -21.83 0.63 -3.76
N PRO A 966 -22.93 -0.13 -3.91
CA PRO A 966 -23.39 -0.56 -5.22
C PRO A 966 -24.11 0.57 -5.96
N ARG A 967 -23.68 0.83 -7.20
CA ARG A 967 -24.39 1.67 -8.16
C ARG A 967 -24.87 0.82 -9.34
N ILE A 968 -26.15 0.97 -9.67
CA ILE A 968 -26.80 0.32 -10.81
C ILE A 968 -26.99 1.35 -11.91
N THR A 969 -26.56 1.05 -13.13
CA THR A 969 -26.78 1.93 -14.27
C THR A 969 -28.07 1.53 -14.98
N SER A 970 -28.93 2.51 -15.24
CA SER A 970 -30.06 2.38 -16.17
C SER A 970 -29.94 3.32 -17.36
N SER A 971 -30.15 2.75 -18.54
CA SER A 971 -29.69 3.27 -19.83
C SER A 971 -30.76 3.12 -20.92
N TYR A 972 -30.34 2.96 -22.17
CA TYR A 972 -31.20 2.79 -23.34
C TYR A 972 -30.50 1.92 -24.41
N GLU A 973 -31.27 1.40 -25.37
CA GLU A 973 -30.78 0.65 -26.52
C GLU A 973 -30.06 1.55 -27.51
N PHE A 974 -28.92 1.07 -28.02
CA PHE A 974 -28.14 1.76 -29.05
C PHE A 974 -27.55 0.77 -30.05
N SER A 975 -27.48 1.19 -31.31
CA SER A 975 -26.89 0.44 -32.42
C SER A 975 -25.46 0.85 -32.73
N ASN A 976 -25.03 2.05 -32.30
CA ASN A 976 -23.66 2.54 -32.45
C ASN A 976 -23.15 3.18 -31.16
N ALA A 977 -21.82 3.19 -30.97
CA ALA A 977 -21.18 3.61 -29.72
C ALA A 977 -21.44 5.08 -29.34
N SER A 978 -21.67 5.96 -30.32
CA SER A 978 -21.92 7.40 -30.07
C SER A 978 -23.40 7.75 -30.03
N GLN A 979 -24.33 6.78 -30.10
CA GLN A 979 -25.76 7.08 -30.12
C GLN A 979 -26.23 7.77 -28.83
N GLY A 980 -26.86 8.93 -28.99
CA GLY A 980 -27.57 9.65 -27.94
C GLY A 980 -28.83 8.96 -27.45
N PRO A 981 -29.52 9.54 -26.45
CA PRO A 981 -30.73 8.98 -25.88
C PRO A 981 -31.86 8.95 -26.91
N PRO A 982 -32.92 8.16 -26.64
CA PRO A 982 -34.16 8.21 -27.40
C PRO A 982 -34.70 9.64 -27.44
N THR A 983 -35.02 10.15 -28.63
CA THR A 983 -35.60 11.49 -28.81
C THR A 983 -37.03 11.43 -29.32
N ASP A 984 -37.82 12.47 -29.02
CA ASP A 984 -39.05 12.76 -29.73
C ASP A 984 -38.76 13.22 -31.16
N GLY A 985 -39.79 13.32 -31.99
CA GLY A 985 -39.67 13.78 -33.38
C GLY A 985 -39.18 15.24 -33.52
N GLN A 986 -38.89 15.92 -32.42
CA GLN A 986 -38.40 17.30 -32.34
C GLN A 986 -36.96 17.36 -31.78
N GLY A 987 -36.31 16.20 -31.59
CA GLY A 987 -34.92 16.11 -31.13
C GLY A 987 -34.73 16.28 -29.62
N LYS A 988 -35.80 16.35 -28.82
CA LYS A 988 -35.70 16.36 -27.34
C LYS A 988 -35.74 14.95 -26.80
N ILE A 989 -35.22 14.72 -25.60
CA ILE A 989 -35.27 13.37 -24.98
C ILE A 989 -36.72 12.90 -24.84
N ALA A 990 -37.00 11.67 -25.28
CA ALA A 990 -38.33 11.07 -25.23
C ALA A 990 -38.70 10.66 -23.79
N PRO A 991 -40.00 10.68 -23.42
CA PRO A 991 -40.46 10.17 -22.14
C PRO A 991 -40.11 8.70 -21.92
N VAL A 992 -39.76 8.34 -20.68
CA VAL A 992 -39.67 6.93 -20.28
C VAL A 992 -41.07 6.32 -20.18
N GLN A 993 -41.33 5.30 -21.00
CA GLN A 993 -42.60 4.59 -21.04
C GLN A 993 -42.50 3.24 -20.33
N LEU A 994 -43.52 2.91 -19.54
CA LEU A 994 -43.63 1.63 -18.84
C LEU A 994 -44.65 0.72 -19.53
N ASP A 995 -44.42 -0.59 -19.48
CA ASP A 995 -45.41 -1.61 -19.85
C ASP A 995 -46.34 -1.96 -18.67
N GLN A 996 -47.25 -2.92 -18.89
CA GLN A 996 -48.23 -3.36 -17.89
C GLN A 996 -47.59 -4.04 -16.68
N THR A 997 -46.36 -4.55 -16.81
CA THR A 997 -45.59 -5.16 -15.72
C THR A 997 -44.79 -4.13 -14.93
N GLY A 998 -44.82 -2.86 -15.35
CA GLY A 998 -44.02 -1.80 -14.75
C GLY A 998 -42.56 -1.80 -15.20
N CYS A 999 -42.20 -2.56 -16.24
CA CYS A 999 -40.88 -2.53 -16.88
C CYS A 999 -40.83 -1.46 -17.97
N CYS A 1000 -39.64 -0.97 -18.32
CA CYS A 1000 -39.50 0.02 -19.38
C CYS A 1000 -39.66 -0.60 -20.76
N ARG A 1001 -40.33 0.14 -21.64
CA ARG A 1001 -40.46 -0.22 -23.05
C ARG A 1001 -39.20 0.23 -23.81
N PRO A 1002 -38.67 -0.61 -24.71
CA PRO A 1002 -37.63 -0.19 -25.65
C PRO A 1002 -38.04 1.12 -26.37
N PRO A 1003 -37.08 2.01 -26.64
CA PRO A 1003 -35.64 1.82 -26.46
C PRO A 1003 -35.11 2.10 -25.03
N TRP A 1004 -35.94 2.46 -24.04
CA TRP A 1004 -35.47 2.65 -22.66
C TRP A 1004 -35.22 1.32 -21.95
N ILE A 1005 -34.11 1.23 -21.21
CA ILE A 1005 -33.74 0.06 -20.42
C ILE A 1005 -33.69 0.46 -18.95
N CYS A 1006 -34.49 -0.22 -18.13
CA CYS A 1006 -34.61 0.06 -16.70
C CYS A 1006 -34.17 -1.15 -15.89
N GLU A 1007 -32.88 -1.40 -15.88
CA GLU A 1007 -32.19 -2.44 -15.11
C GLU A 1007 -32.58 -2.39 -13.63
N HIS A 1008 -32.71 -1.19 -13.05
CA HIS A 1008 -33.16 -1.03 -11.67
C HIS A 1008 -34.57 -1.57 -11.40
N ARG A 1009 -35.41 -1.70 -12.45
CA ARG A 1009 -36.76 -2.27 -12.38
C ARG A 1009 -36.80 -3.77 -12.61
N TRP A 1010 -35.68 -4.41 -12.97
CA TRP A 1010 -35.67 -5.86 -13.15
C TRP A 1010 -36.00 -6.55 -11.83
N PRO A 1011 -36.87 -7.59 -11.84
CA PRO A 1011 -37.29 -8.27 -10.62
C PRO A 1011 -36.12 -8.72 -9.73
N VAL A 1012 -35.06 -9.28 -10.34
CA VAL A 1012 -33.80 -9.64 -9.68
C VAL A 1012 -33.17 -8.46 -8.94
N VAL A 1013 -33.12 -7.28 -9.56
CA VAL A 1013 -32.47 -6.11 -8.96
C VAL A 1013 -33.28 -5.61 -7.78
N ARG A 1014 -34.59 -5.44 -7.94
CA ARG A 1014 -35.49 -5.02 -6.85
C ARG A 1014 -35.35 -5.94 -5.63
N LYS A 1015 -35.39 -7.25 -5.85
CA LYS A 1015 -35.25 -8.26 -4.79
C LYS A 1015 -33.87 -8.24 -4.14
N MET A 1016 -32.81 -8.10 -4.92
CA MET A 1016 -31.44 -8.05 -4.38
C MET A 1016 -31.10 -6.71 -3.71
N VAL A 1017 -31.79 -5.62 -4.05
CA VAL A 1017 -31.74 -4.36 -3.28
C VAL A 1017 -32.35 -4.58 -1.89
N TYR A 1018 -33.48 -5.29 -1.80
CA TYR A 1018 -34.05 -5.70 -0.51
C TYR A 1018 -33.10 -6.62 0.27
N PHE A 1019 -32.49 -7.61 -0.39
CA PHE A 1019 -31.47 -8.47 0.22
C PHE A 1019 -30.29 -7.66 0.79
N ARG A 1020 -29.77 -6.69 0.02
CA ARG A 1020 -28.69 -5.79 0.45
C ARG A 1020 -29.11 -4.95 1.66
N HIS A 1021 -30.34 -4.46 1.68
CA HIS A 1021 -30.91 -3.72 2.79
C HIS A 1021 -30.91 -4.55 4.08
N VAL A 1022 -31.54 -5.74 4.04
CA VAL A 1022 -31.70 -6.61 5.21
C VAL A 1022 -30.35 -7.12 5.72
N THR A 1023 -29.41 -7.42 4.82
CA THR A 1023 -28.08 -7.92 5.17
C THR A 1023 -27.05 -6.81 5.42
N ASN A 1024 -27.46 -5.55 5.52
CA ASN A 1024 -26.55 -4.47 5.83
C ASN A 1024 -25.88 -4.67 7.20
N GLY A 1025 -24.62 -4.24 7.33
CA GLY A 1025 -23.82 -4.42 8.56
C GLY A 1025 -23.27 -5.83 8.77
N THR A 1026 -23.77 -6.86 8.07
CA THR A 1026 -23.31 -8.24 8.23
C THR A 1026 -21.98 -8.53 7.51
N GLY A 1027 -21.24 -9.53 7.99
CA GLY A 1027 -20.04 -10.09 7.37
C GLY A 1027 -20.32 -11.09 6.25
N VAL A 1028 -19.35 -11.35 5.38
CA VAL A 1028 -19.38 -12.51 4.47
C VAL A 1028 -18.71 -13.66 5.21
N ARG A 1029 -19.39 -14.80 5.36
CA ARG A 1029 -18.90 -15.98 6.07
C ARG A 1029 -19.18 -17.26 5.29
N ALA A 1030 -18.48 -18.33 5.67
CA ALA A 1030 -18.66 -19.67 5.13
C ALA A 1030 -18.72 -19.67 3.59
N TRP A 1031 -17.75 -19.00 2.96
CA TRP A 1031 -17.60 -19.05 1.53
C TRP A 1031 -17.31 -20.49 1.11
N VAL A 1032 -18.09 -20.99 0.17
CA VAL A 1032 -17.97 -22.30 -0.45
C VAL A 1032 -17.92 -22.12 -1.96
N ASP A 1033 -17.07 -22.88 -2.63
CA ASP A 1033 -16.98 -22.85 -4.09
C ASP A 1033 -16.40 -24.17 -4.63
N ASN A 1034 -16.48 -24.35 -5.94
CA ASN A 1034 -15.94 -25.51 -6.65
C ASN A 1034 -14.57 -25.23 -7.33
N GLY A 1035 -13.87 -24.17 -6.93
CA GLY A 1035 -12.67 -23.65 -7.59
C GLY A 1035 -12.93 -22.98 -8.95
N GLN A 1036 -14.19 -22.96 -9.42
CA GLN A 1036 -14.59 -22.47 -10.75
C GLN A 1036 -15.72 -21.44 -10.62
N ASN A 1037 -16.89 -21.67 -11.25
CA ASN A 1037 -17.97 -20.69 -11.34
C ASN A 1037 -19.24 -21.04 -10.53
N GLN A 1038 -19.12 -21.93 -9.56
CA GLN A 1038 -20.16 -22.18 -8.55
C GLN A 1038 -19.66 -21.69 -7.20
N ILE A 1039 -20.40 -20.77 -6.59
CA ILE A 1039 -20.03 -20.16 -5.32
C ILE A 1039 -21.25 -20.06 -4.40
N GLY A 1040 -21.02 -19.99 -3.09
CA GLY A 1040 -22.05 -19.69 -2.10
C GLY A 1040 -21.43 -19.08 -0.85
N PHE A 1041 -22.19 -18.23 -0.15
CA PHE A 1041 -21.72 -17.62 1.10
C PHE A 1041 -22.88 -17.10 1.93
N CYS A 1042 -22.63 -16.97 3.23
CA CYS A 1042 -23.57 -16.39 4.18
C CYS A 1042 -23.31 -14.90 4.39
N ARG A 1043 -24.37 -14.20 4.76
CA ARG A 1043 -24.40 -12.84 5.31
C ARG A 1043 -24.72 -12.93 6.80
N ASP A 1044 -23.72 -13.35 7.57
CA ASP A 1044 -23.88 -13.83 8.96
C ASP A 1044 -25.04 -14.83 9.09
N ARG A 1045 -25.96 -14.65 10.05
CA ARG A 1045 -27.18 -15.50 10.20
C ARG A 1045 -28.43 -14.87 9.57
N VAL A 1046 -28.25 -13.83 8.76
CA VAL A 1046 -29.35 -12.99 8.25
C VAL A 1046 -29.75 -13.40 6.84
N GLY A 1047 -28.79 -13.81 6.01
CA GLY A 1047 -29.08 -14.25 4.65
C GLY A 1047 -28.01 -15.18 4.09
N PHE A 1048 -28.37 -15.89 3.02
CA PHE A 1048 -27.51 -16.81 2.30
C PHE A 1048 -27.73 -16.65 0.79
N VAL A 1049 -26.67 -16.79 0.01
CA VAL A 1049 -26.74 -16.79 -1.46
C VAL A 1049 -25.87 -17.91 -2.02
N ALA A 1050 -26.31 -18.46 -3.16
CA ALA A 1050 -25.51 -19.37 -3.97
C ALA A 1050 -25.72 -19.07 -5.45
N PHE A 1051 -24.64 -19.12 -6.23
CA PHE A 1051 -24.61 -18.79 -7.65
C PHE A 1051 -24.07 -19.98 -8.44
N ASN A 1052 -24.68 -20.24 -9.59
CA ASN A 1052 -24.18 -21.15 -10.60
C ASN A 1052 -23.99 -20.41 -11.92
N ALA A 1053 -22.79 -19.89 -12.13
CA ALA A 1053 -22.47 -19.26 -13.42
C ALA A 1053 -22.01 -20.28 -14.48
N GLU A 1054 -22.02 -21.60 -14.21
CA GLU A 1054 -21.75 -22.62 -15.23
C GLU A 1054 -22.93 -22.78 -16.20
N ILE A 1055 -22.63 -23.07 -17.47
CA ILE A 1055 -23.65 -23.28 -18.51
C ILE A 1055 -24.01 -24.77 -18.65
N SER A 1056 -23.02 -25.66 -18.51
CA SER A 1056 -23.18 -27.11 -18.69
C SER A 1056 -23.31 -27.90 -17.39
N LEU A 1057 -23.06 -27.28 -16.23
CA LEU A 1057 -23.02 -27.96 -14.94
C LEU A 1057 -24.02 -27.39 -13.95
N THR A 1058 -25.04 -28.17 -13.60
CA THR A 1058 -25.98 -27.85 -12.53
C THR A 1058 -25.29 -27.90 -11.18
N LEU A 1059 -25.55 -26.92 -10.30
CA LEU A 1059 -25.11 -26.96 -8.91
C LEU A 1059 -26.08 -27.86 -8.14
N LYS A 1060 -25.56 -28.93 -7.53
CA LYS A 1060 -26.30 -29.80 -6.60
C LYS A 1060 -25.38 -30.15 -5.43
N ALA A 1061 -25.58 -29.51 -4.29
CA ALA A 1061 -24.71 -29.71 -3.13
C ALA A 1061 -25.43 -29.40 -1.82
N LYS A 1062 -25.07 -30.12 -0.76
CA LYS A 1062 -25.43 -29.79 0.62
C LYS A 1062 -24.50 -28.69 1.12
N LEU A 1063 -25.01 -27.46 1.27
CA LEU A 1063 -24.23 -26.29 1.65
C LEU A 1063 -24.59 -25.81 3.06
N TYR A 1064 -23.60 -25.38 3.81
CA TYR A 1064 -23.82 -24.69 5.08
C TYR A 1064 -24.32 -23.26 4.82
N THR A 1065 -25.50 -22.92 5.33
CA THR A 1065 -26.20 -21.65 5.03
C THR A 1065 -26.05 -20.59 6.11
N CYS A 1066 -25.51 -20.97 7.27
CA CYS A 1066 -25.48 -20.17 8.50
C CYS A 1066 -26.85 -19.78 9.08
N LEU A 1067 -27.95 -20.10 8.39
CA LEU A 1067 -29.31 -19.91 8.88
C LEU A 1067 -29.67 -21.00 9.89
N THR A 1068 -30.62 -20.72 10.77
CA THR A 1068 -31.14 -21.70 11.73
C THR A 1068 -32.02 -22.74 11.02
N GLY A 1069 -32.18 -23.94 11.58
CA GLY A 1069 -33.06 -24.95 11.00
C GLY A 1069 -34.49 -24.43 10.80
N GLY A 1070 -35.08 -24.70 9.63
CA GLY A 1070 -36.38 -24.19 9.22
C GLY A 1070 -36.60 -24.22 7.70
N VAL A 1071 -37.80 -23.85 7.26
CA VAL A 1071 -38.13 -23.67 5.84
C VAL A 1071 -37.98 -22.20 5.50
N TYR A 1072 -37.28 -21.88 4.41
CA TYR A 1072 -37.07 -20.52 3.93
C TYR A 1072 -37.61 -20.37 2.51
N CYS A 1073 -38.28 -19.26 2.23
CA CYS A 1073 -38.72 -18.95 0.87
C CYS A 1073 -37.55 -18.42 0.03
N GLU A 1074 -37.42 -18.94 -1.18
CA GLU A 1074 -36.38 -18.55 -2.11
C GLU A 1074 -36.77 -17.22 -2.78
N LEU A 1075 -35.97 -16.18 -2.53
CA LEU A 1075 -36.31 -14.80 -2.84
C LEU A 1075 -36.48 -14.57 -4.35
N ILE A 1076 -35.67 -15.19 -5.20
CA ILE A 1076 -35.61 -14.90 -6.64
C ILE A 1076 -36.81 -15.48 -7.39
N SER A 1077 -37.22 -16.70 -7.07
CA SER A 1077 -38.34 -17.40 -7.71
C SER A 1077 -39.71 -17.09 -7.11
N SER A 1078 -39.78 -16.54 -5.90
CA SER A 1078 -41.06 -16.19 -5.25
C SER A 1078 -41.77 -15.01 -5.93
N ALA A 1079 -43.09 -14.94 -5.81
CA ALA A 1079 -43.84 -13.73 -6.17
C ALA A 1079 -43.49 -12.58 -5.21
N ASP A 1080 -43.95 -11.36 -5.50
CA ASP A 1080 -43.71 -10.19 -4.63
C ASP A 1080 -44.29 -10.40 -3.23
N ASP A 1081 -45.47 -11.03 -3.17
CA ASP A 1081 -45.98 -11.63 -1.95
C ASP A 1081 -45.22 -12.95 -1.71
N MET A 1082 -44.18 -12.89 -0.88
CA MET A 1082 -43.29 -14.02 -0.57
C MET A 1082 -44.05 -15.27 -0.07
N LEU A 1083 -45.20 -15.06 0.56
CA LEU A 1083 -46.13 -16.10 0.98
C LEU A 1083 -47.45 -15.97 0.21
N ASN A 1084 -48.03 -17.10 -0.19
CA ASN A 1084 -49.36 -17.15 -0.76
C ASN A 1084 -50.45 -17.06 0.33
N ALA A 1085 -51.72 -17.01 -0.08
CA ALA A 1085 -52.87 -16.89 0.83
C ALA A 1085 -52.97 -18.01 1.89
N ASN A 1086 -52.29 -19.15 1.67
CA ASN A 1086 -52.27 -20.28 2.59
C ASN A 1086 -51.06 -20.25 3.54
N GLY A 1087 -50.24 -19.20 3.50
CA GLY A 1087 -49.02 -19.08 4.31
C GLY A 1087 -47.80 -19.84 3.76
N ASN A 1088 -47.92 -20.50 2.60
CA ASN A 1088 -46.79 -21.21 1.99
C ASN A 1088 -45.97 -20.28 1.09
N CYS A 1089 -44.68 -20.60 0.87
CA CYS A 1089 -43.86 -19.86 -0.10
C CYS A 1089 -44.55 -19.79 -1.47
N SER A 1090 -44.60 -18.60 -2.06
CA SER A 1090 -45.23 -18.39 -3.37
C SER A 1090 -44.37 -18.92 -4.53
N GLY A 1091 -43.07 -19.11 -4.31
CA GLY A 1091 -42.15 -19.77 -5.23
C GLY A 1091 -41.41 -20.95 -4.58
N GLY A 1092 -40.11 -21.07 -4.88
CA GLY A 1092 -39.27 -22.12 -4.30
C GLY A 1092 -39.15 -22.00 -2.77
N SER A 1093 -38.95 -23.12 -2.11
CA SER A 1093 -38.59 -23.17 -0.69
C SER A 1093 -37.34 -24.03 -0.49
N VAL A 1094 -36.56 -23.70 0.52
CA VAL A 1094 -35.34 -24.42 0.91
C VAL A 1094 -35.46 -24.84 2.37
N GLN A 1095 -35.32 -26.14 2.61
CA GLN A 1095 -35.25 -26.71 3.96
C GLN A 1095 -33.82 -26.61 4.46
N VAL A 1096 -33.63 -25.93 5.60
CA VAL A 1096 -32.39 -25.91 6.37
C VAL A 1096 -32.55 -26.89 7.54
N ASP A 1097 -31.59 -27.78 7.71
CA ASP A 1097 -31.56 -28.75 8.82
C ASP A 1097 -31.12 -28.11 10.15
N ALA A 1098 -31.19 -28.89 11.24
CA ALA A 1098 -30.85 -28.41 12.58
C ALA A 1098 -29.38 -27.93 12.71
N ASP A 1099 -28.50 -28.44 11.85
CA ASP A 1099 -27.08 -28.09 11.80
C ASP A 1099 -26.81 -26.90 10.85
N GLY A 1100 -27.83 -26.29 10.27
CA GLY A 1100 -27.73 -25.11 9.41
C GLY A 1100 -27.36 -25.41 7.95
N HIS A 1101 -27.46 -26.66 7.50
CA HIS A 1101 -27.19 -27.06 6.13
C HIS A 1101 -28.46 -27.19 5.30
N ALA A 1102 -28.36 -26.95 4.00
CA ALA A 1102 -29.45 -27.14 3.05
C ALA A 1102 -28.98 -27.81 1.76
N GLU A 1103 -29.83 -28.63 1.17
CA GLU A 1103 -29.65 -29.17 -0.18
C GLU A 1103 -29.94 -28.06 -1.20
N ILE A 1104 -28.90 -27.56 -1.85
CA ILE A 1104 -29.01 -26.49 -2.84
C ILE A 1104 -28.94 -27.08 -4.25
N PHE A 1105 -29.96 -26.78 -5.05
CA PHE A 1105 -30.07 -27.19 -6.45
C PHE A 1105 -30.31 -25.99 -7.35
N ILE A 1106 -29.38 -25.71 -8.27
CA ILE A 1106 -29.45 -24.59 -9.20
C ILE A 1106 -29.14 -25.07 -10.62
N ASN A 1107 -30.17 -25.23 -11.44
CA ASN A 1107 -30.06 -25.71 -12.81
C ASN A 1107 -29.27 -24.71 -13.68
N SER A 1108 -28.28 -25.21 -14.41
CA SER A 1108 -27.40 -24.40 -15.26
C SER A 1108 -28.09 -23.78 -16.48
N ARG A 1109 -29.35 -24.11 -16.75
CA ARG A 1109 -30.14 -23.54 -17.86
C ARG A 1109 -31.07 -22.41 -17.44
N LEU A 1110 -31.14 -22.09 -16.15
CA LEU A 1110 -31.96 -20.97 -15.66
C LEU A 1110 -31.38 -19.64 -16.14
N GLU A 1111 -32.27 -18.70 -16.48
CA GLU A 1111 -31.88 -17.31 -16.78
C GLU A 1111 -31.29 -16.64 -15.53
N GLU A 1112 -31.80 -17.01 -14.35
CA GLU A 1112 -31.37 -16.52 -13.04
C GLU A 1112 -30.80 -17.70 -12.23
N PRO A 1113 -29.57 -18.17 -12.54
CA PRO A 1113 -29.02 -19.39 -11.95
C PRO A 1113 -28.37 -19.08 -10.59
N PHE A 1114 -29.16 -18.52 -9.67
CA PHE A 1114 -28.75 -18.25 -8.30
C PHE A 1114 -29.96 -18.26 -7.38
N ILE A 1115 -29.72 -18.48 -6.09
CA ILE A 1115 -30.74 -18.40 -5.05
C ILE A 1115 -30.34 -17.40 -3.98
N ALA A 1116 -31.33 -16.80 -3.34
CA ALA A 1116 -31.13 -15.95 -2.18
C ALA A 1116 -32.15 -16.28 -1.09
N LEU A 1117 -31.67 -16.49 0.14
CA LEU A 1117 -32.48 -16.78 1.32
C LEU A 1117 -32.29 -15.69 2.36
N LEU A 1118 -33.37 -15.29 3.03
CA LEU A 1118 -33.35 -14.33 4.12
C LEU A 1118 -34.06 -14.91 5.34
N GLN A 1119 -33.53 -14.61 6.53
CA GLN A 1119 -34.11 -15.07 7.78
C GLN A 1119 -35.57 -14.60 7.96
N THR A 1120 -35.93 -13.47 7.36
CA THR A 1120 -37.23 -12.83 7.50
C THR A 1120 -38.38 -13.54 6.77
N PHE A 1121 -38.09 -14.47 5.85
CA PHE A 1121 -39.12 -15.11 5.02
C PHE A 1121 -39.18 -16.62 5.27
N GLN A 1122 -40.07 -17.00 6.17
CA GLN A 1122 -40.40 -18.39 6.53
C GLN A 1122 -41.92 -18.57 6.45
N PRO A 1123 -42.41 -19.72 5.92
CA PRO A 1123 -43.83 -20.08 5.98
C PRO A 1123 -44.28 -20.52 7.39
#